data_AF-A0A964YJ34-F1
#
_entry.id   AF-A0A964YJ34-F1
#
_cell.length_a   1.000
_cell.length_b   1.000
_cell.length_c   1.000
_cell.angle_alpha   90.00
_cell.angle_beta   90.00
_cell.angle_gamma   90.00
#
_symmetry.space_group_name_H-M   'P 1'
#
loop_
_entity.id
_entity.type
_entity.pdbx_description
1 polymer ?
#
loop_
_entity_poly.entity_id
_entity_poly.type
_entity_poly.pdbx_seq_one_letter_code
_entity_poly.pdbx_strand_id
1 'polypeptide(L)'
;MKKLLLSIFILSLAFHVIAQDKVEKALTAFPYQEIAKAQSSISSMYALESAEWKKIFVRLDDDSLKLAPTYAIAAFVHDATKSASTKSTAAAILLTGLSNVKSFYAKNFIIQHLGILGDEAAVKKLSKLLKDKTFIGQAAARALASIHSAASIAALEAALGKATGDQKAHIQAAIDNAKFVLPGLTSTPATPKPTLNSVQQLLKLQDRMQVAKDPIEKLRVLHQAEFIPGFTSLMFVGKFLDDDRLKKPAALIAARLALSDHTLRGRAVREVVEKALPLISGTDSAVLVKALAARAKSIPYDYGFESMFNGKDLTGWKGLVGNPISRSKMSPEELLNAEAEANGKAKNDWVVDNGLLIFTGHGDNLCTVKKYGDFEMYVDWKITEKGDAGIYLRGSPQVQIWDTNRREVGAQVGSGGLYNNKTNESKPTVVADNAIKEWNNFHIIMKGDRVTVFLNGIKVTDNVVLENYWDRNIPIFVKEQIELQAHGTYVAYRNLYIRELPSENLTTSLSAEELNEGFESLFDGSNLDKWVGSKTSYIVKDGTIEVNPTGGSGGNLYTADEFADFELKFEFQLTPGANNGLGIRAPLTGDAAYVGMELQILDNEAPVYAKLNPYQYHGSVYGVIPAKRGYLKPTGEWNEETVLVKGDQVKVILNGQVILNGNIKDASVDGTADHRDHPGLKNPTGHIGFLGHGDVVRFKNIRVKRIDVAKKKK
;
A
#
# COMPACT_ATOMS: atom_id res chain seq x y z
N MET A 1 -47.37 -58.53 26.67
CA MET A 1 -46.08 -58.51 25.92
C MET A 1 -46.06 -57.53 24.74
N LYS A 2 -46.99 -57.54 23.78
CA LYS A 2 -46.98 -56.61 22.62
C LYS A 2 -47.03 -55.11 22.98
N LYS A 3 -47.78 -54.69 24.00
CA LYS A 3 -47.81 -53.28 24.46
C LYS A 3 -46.50 -52.84 25.17
N LEU A 4 -45.84 -53.74 25.89
CA LEU A 4 -44.55 -53.47 26.55
C LEU A 4 -43.41 -53.34 25.53
N LEU A 5 -43.43 -54.18 24.49
CA LEU A 5 -42.49 -54.10 23.36
C LEU A 5 -42.69 -52.80 22.54
N LEU A 6 -43.92 -52.36 22.33
CA LEU A 6 -44.22 -51.11 21.61
C LEU A 6 -43.80 -49.87 22.41
N SER A 7 -44.01 -49.84 23.72
CA SER A 7 -43.55 -48.76 24.59
C SER A 7 -42.02 -48.68 24.70
N ILE A 8 -41.32 -49.82 24.73
CA ILE A 8 -39.84 -49.87 24.69
C ILE A 8 -39.33 -49.41 23.32
N PHE A 9 -40.04 -49.72 22.23
CA PHE A 9 -39.67 -49.31 20.87
C PHE A 9 -39.87 -47.80 20.63
N ILE A 10 -40.96 -47.21 21.15
CA ILE A 10 -41.23 -45.77 21.04
C ILE A 10 -40.25 -44.96 21.92
N LEU A 11 -39.91 -45.47 23.11
CA LEU A 11 -38.91 -44.84 23.98
C LEU A 11 -37.51 -44.89 23.33
N SER A 12 -37.13 -46.00 22.69
CA SER A 12 -35.83 -46.12 22.01
C SER A 12 -35.73 -45.23 20.76
N LEU A 13 -36.84 -44.99 20.03
CA LEU A 13 -36.90 -44.03 18.94
C LEU A 13 -36.73 -42.58 19.43
N ALA A 14 -37.38 -42.20 20.53
CA ALA A 14 -37.26 -40.86 21.10
C ALA A 14 -35.82 -40.55 21.58
N PHE A 15 -35.15 -41.50 22.22
CA PHE A 15 -33.73 -41.38 22.58
C PHE A 15 -32.81 -41.31 21.34
N HIS A 16 -33.14 -42.01 20.26
CA HIS A 16 -32.36 -41.97 19.02
C HIS A 16 -32.42 -40.59 18.34
N VAL A 17 -33.60 -39.95 18.30
CA VAL A 17 -33.79 -38.64 17.67
C VAL A 17 -33.08 -37.52 18.47
N ILE A 18 -33.19 -37.53 19.80
CA ILE A 18 -32.54 -36.52 20.68
C ILE A 18 -31.01 -36.66 20.64
N ALA A 19 -30.47 -37.88 20.61
CA ALA A 19 -29.03 -38.12 20.54
C ALA A 19 -28.43 -37.88 19.13
N GLN A 20 -29.25 -37.73 18.09
CA GLN A 20 -28.80 -37.34 16.75
C GLN A 20 -28.65 -35.82 16.65
N ASP A 21 -29.53 -35.06 17.31
CA ASP A 21 -29.51 -33.59 17.38
C ASP A 21 -28.24 -33.04 18.07
N LYS A 22 -27.83 -33.63 19.21
CA LYS A 22 -26.61 -33.19 19.93
C LYS A 22 -25.32 -33.39 19.14
N VAL A 23 -25.20 -34.51 18.41
CA VAL A 23 -23.99 -34.81 17.61
C VAL A 23 -23.87 -33.84 16.44
N GLU A 24 -24.96 -33.57 15.72
CA GLU A 24 -24.92 -32.60 14.63
C GLU A 24 -24.62 -31.20 15.16
N LYS A 25 -25.23 -30.78 16.28
CA LYS A 25 -24.94 -29.48 16.89
C LYS A 25 -23.47 -29.31 17.29
N ALA A 26 -22.84 -30.37 17.80
CA ALA A 26 -21.41 -30.36 18.13
C ALA A 26 -20.50 -30.26 16.89
N LEU A 27 -20.95 -30.78 15.74
CA LEU A 27 -20.16 -30.83 14.51
C LEU A 27 -20.47 -29.71 13.51
N THR A 28 -21.64 -29.05 13.61
CA THR A 28 -22.17 -28.11 12.61
C THR A 28 -21.22 -26.95 12.31
N ALA A 29 -20.47 -26.49 13.31
CA ALA A 29 -19.53 -25.39 13.12
C ALA A 29 -18.25 -25.80 12.39
N PHE A 30 -17.99 -27.10 12.14
CA PHE A 30 -16.70 -27.59 11.69
C PHE A 30 -16.71 -28.12 10.24
N PRO A 31 -15.71 -27.74 9.41
CA PRO A 31 -14.62 -26.80 9.69
C PRO A 31 -15.13 -25.35 9.81
N TYR A 32 -14.64 -24.59 10.81
CA TYR A 32 -15.15 -23.25 11.11
C TYR A 32 -14.43 -22.16 10.33
N GLN A 33 -15.18 -21.15 9.90
CA GLN A 33 -14.64 -19.89 9.34
C GLN A 33 -14.68 -18.74 10.36
N GLU A 34 -15.53 -18.84 11.38
CA GLU A 34 -15.71 -17.84 12.45
C GLU A 34 -15.44 -18.46 13.82
N ILE A 35 -14.52 -17.86 14.58
CA ILE A 35 -14.06 -18.38 15.89
C ILE A 35 -15.22 -18.49 16.90
N ALA A 36 -16.14 -17.53 16.90
CA ALA A 36 -17.25 -17.50 17.86
C ALA A 36 -18.19 -18.71 17.74
N LYS A 37 -18.46 -19.19 16.51
CA LYS A 37 -19.29 -20.37 16.25
C LYS A 37 -18.63 -21.65 16.74
N ALA A 38 -17.31 -21.77 16.56
CA ALA A 38 -16.52 -22.90 17.05
C ALA A 38 -16.56 -22.99 18.58
N GLN A 39 -16.45 -21.87 19.30
CA GLN A 39 -16.45 -21.86 20.77
C GLN A 39 -17.76 -22.44 21.35
N SER A 40 -18.91 -22.08 20.77
CA SER A 40 -20.20 -22.63 21.20
C SER A 40 -20.29 -24.14 20.97
N SER A 41 -19.79 -24.64 19.82
CA SER A 41 -19.78 -26.08 19.55
C SER A 41 -18.82 -26.81 20.50
N ILE A 42 -17.63 -26.28 20.79
CA ILE A 42 -16.69 -26.85 21.76
C ILE A 42 -17.33 -26.93 23.16
N SER A 43 -17.99 -25.86 23.62
CA SER A 43 -18.70 -25.88 24.90
C SER A 43 -19.76 -26.97 24.95
N SER A 44 -20.47 -27.21 23.85
CA SER A 44 -21.46 -28.30 23.77
C SER A 44 -20.84 -29.70 23.81
N MET A 45 -19.59 -29.86 23.35
CA MET A 45 -18.89 -31.15 23.34
C MET A 45 -18.59 -31.67 24.75
N TYR A 46 -18.37 -30.79 25.73
CA TYR A 46 -18.22 -31.19 27.15
C TYR A 46 -19.51 -31.77 27.75
N ALA A 47 -20.67 -31.52 27.15
CA ALA A 47 -21.97 -32.03 27.60
C ALA A 47 -22.41 -33.32 26.88
N LEU A 48 -21.59 -33.86 25.97
CA LEU A 48 -21.88 -35.11 25.26
C LEU A 48 -21.63 -36.32 26.16
N GLU A 49 -22.52 -37.32 26.09
CA GLU A 49 -22.37 -38.58 26.81
C GLU A 49 -21.59 -39.59 25.96
N SER A 50 -21.27 -40.75 26.55
CA SER A 50 -20.44 -41.76 25.88
C SER A 50 -21.06 -42.28 24.57
N ALA A 51 -22.39 -42.28 24.46
CA ALA A 51 -23.10 -42.72 23.26
C ALA A 51 -22.93 -41.73 22.10
N GLU A 52 -23.02 -40.41 22.35
CA GLU A 52 -22.79 -39.39 21.34
C GLU A 52 -21.32 -39.35 20.91
N TRP A 53 -20.38 -39.42 21.86
CA TRP A 53 -18.94 -39.49 21.55
C TRP A 53 -18.62 -40.68 20.66
N LYS A 54 -19.21 -41.85 20.93
CA LYS A 54 -19.02 -43.03 20.08
C LYS A 54 -19.46 -42.77 18.63
N LYS A 55 -20.58 -42.07 18.42
CA LYS A 55 -21.03 -41.68 17.07
C LYS A 55 -20.03 -40.77 16.37
N ILE A 56 -19.46 -39.78 17.08
CA ILE A 56 -18.44 -38.88 16.54
C ILE A 56 -17.18 -39.67 16.15
N PHE A 57 -16.69 -40.55 17.02
CA PHE A 57 -15.47 -41.33 16.75
C PHE A 57 -15.63 -42.29 15.58
N VAL A 58 -16.77 -42.98 15.46
CA VAL A 58 -17.01 -43.91 14.34
C VAL A 58 -17.03 -43.17 13.00
N ARG A 59 -17.44 -41.89 12.94
CA ARG A 59 -17.33 -41.08 11.71
C ARG A 59 -15.90 -40.84 11.26
N LEU A 60 -14.90 -40.95 12.14
CA LEU A 60 -13.49 -40.87 11.73
C LEU A 60 -13.04 -42.06 10.87
N ASP A 61 -13.76 -43.20 10.94
CA ASP A 61 -13.48 -44.37 10.12
C ASP A 61 -14.08 -44.28 8.71
N ASP A 62 -14.91 -43.27 8.44
CA ASP A 62 -15.57 -43.06 7.15
C ASP A 62 -14.97 -41.85 6.43
N ASP A 63 -14.36 -42.08 5.26
CA ASP A 63 -13.69 -41.05 4.48
C ASP A 63 -14.62 -39.91 4.04
N SER A 64 -15.92 -40.18 3.89
CA SER A 64 -16.92 -39.18 3.51
C SER A 64 -17.39 -38.32 4.69
N LEU A 65 -17.23 -38.81 5.93
CA LEU A 65 -17.77 -38.16 7.14
C LEU A 65 -16.70 -37.62 8.09
N LYS A 66 -15.43 -38.05 7.96
CA LYS A 66 -14.37 -37.77 8.95
C LYS A 66 -13.97 -36.30 9.08
N LEU A 67 -14.24 -35.45 8.08
CA LEU A 67 -13.76 -34.07 8.05
C LEU A 67 -14.22 -33.27 9.29
N ALA A 68 -15.53 -33.12 9.50
CA ALA A 68 -16.05 -32.33 10.62
C ALA A 68 -15.62 -32.89 12.00
N PRO A 69 -15.73 -34.21 12.28
CA PRO A 69 -15.20 -34.82 13.50
C PRO A 69 -13.72 -34.56 13.76
N THR A 70 -12.87 -34.59 12.72
CA THR A 70 -11.44 -34.29 12.84
C THR A 70 -11.22 -32.88 13.37
N TYR A 71 -11.86 -31.88 12.76
CA TYR A 71 -11.72 -30.49 13.20
C TYR A 71 -12.32 -30.27 14.60
N ALA A 72 -13.49 -30.86 14.86
CA ALA A 72 -14.17 -30.73 16.15
C ALA A 72 -13.35 -31.32 17.30
N ILE A 73 -12.83 -32.55 17.14
CA ILE A 73 -12.00 -33.21 18.17
C ILE A 73 -10.69 -32.46 18.39
N ALA A 74 -10.03 -31.99 17.32
CA ALA A 74 -8.79 -31.21 17.45
C ALA A 74 -9.02 -29.91 18.23
N ALA A 75 -10.10 -29.19 17.91
CA ALA A 75 -10.47 -27.96 18.61
C ALA A 75 -10.85 -28.21 20.08
N PHE A 76 -11.61 -29.28 20.35
CA PHE A 76 -11.95 -29.72 21.70
C PHE A 76 -10.71 -30.06 22.53
N VAL A 77 -9.75 -30.80 21.96
CA VAL A 77 -8.49 -31.15 22.64
C VAL A 77 -7.66 -29.90 22.94
N HIS A 78 -7.54 -28.98 21.98
CA HIS A 78 -6.83 -27.73 22.20
C HIS A 78 -7.50 -26.85 23.26
N ASP A 79 -8.82 -26.85 23.35
CA ASP A 79 -9.51 -26.15 24.45
C ASP A 79 -9.25 -26.84 25.80
N ALA A 80 -9.29 -28.18 25.83
CA ALA A 80 -9.09 -28.97 27.03
C ALA A 80 -7.69 -28.83 27.64
N THR A 81 -6.64 -28.52 26.86
CA THR A 81 -5.28 -28.31 27.40
C THR A 81 -5.13 -27.05 28.26
N LYS A 82 -6.12 -26.14 28.26
CA LYS A 82 -6.10 -24.90 29.04
C LYS A 82 -6.27 -25.12 30.55
N SER A 83 -6.78 -26.28 30.97
CA SER A 83 -7.01 -26.61 32.38
C SER A 83 -6.68 -28.08 32.66
N ALA A 84 -6.07 -28.35 33.82
CA ALA A 84 -5.72 -29.71 34.24
C ALA A 84 -6.95 -30.62 34.32
N SER A 85 -8.08 -30.09 34.80
CA SER A 85 -9.33 -30.86 34.95
C SER A 85 -9.91 -31.29 33.60
N THR A 86 -10.02 -30.37 32.64
CA THR A 86 -10.56 -30.65 31.30
C THR A 86 -9.63 -31.55 30.50
N LYS A 87 -8.31 -31.43 30.69
CA LYS A 87 -7.30 -32.31 30.07
C LYS A 87 -7.52 -33.78 30.44
N SER A 88 -7.71 -34.09 31.73
CA SER A 88 -7.96 -35.48 32.15
C SER A 88 -9.30 -36.01 31.65
N THR A 89 -10.35 -35.18 31.62
CA THR A 89 -11.64 -35.54 31.01
C THR A 89 -11.50 -35.87 29.53
N ALA A 90 -10.84 -35.01 28.76
CA ALA A 90 -10.62 -35.23 27.32
C ALA A 90 -9.77 -36.49 27.05
N ALA A 91 -8.77 -36.76 27.89
CA ALA A 91 -7.94 -37.97 27.76
C ALA A 91 -8.77 -39.25 27.95
N ALA A 92 -9.66 -39.28 28.95
CA ALA A 92 -10.57 -40.41 29.17
C ALA A 92 -11.53 -40.63 28.00
N ILE A 93 -12.07 -39.55 27.42
CA ILE A 93 -12.93 -39.59 26.23
C ILE A 93 -12.17 -40.17 25.03
N LEU A 94 -10.96 -39.66 24.75
CA LEU A 94 -10.13 -40.13 23.64
C LEU A 94 -9.68 -41.59 23.82
N LEU A 95 -9.37 -42.05 25.05
CA LEU A 95 -9.03 -43.45 25.32
C LEU A 95 -10.20 -44.41 25.01
N THR A 96 -11.41 -43.95 25.30
CA THR A 96 -12.64 -44.67 24.94
C THR A 96 -12.81 -44.68 23.42
N GLY A 97 -12.63 -43.54 22.75
CA GLY A 97 -12.66 -43.41 21.30
C GLY A 97 -11.66 -44.33 20.59
N LEU A 98 -10.42 -44.41 21.08
CA LEU A 98 -9.36 -45.26 20.54
C LEU A 98 -9.75 -46.74 20.51
N SER A 99 -10.62 -47.17 21.44
CA SER A 99 -11.10 -48.56 21.49
C SER A 99 -12.30 -48.80 20.56
N ASN A 100 -12.94 -47.75 20.06
CA ASN A 100 -14.13 -47.81 19.21
C ASN A 100 -13.83 -47.68 17.71
N VAL A 101 -12.66 -47.16 17.34
CA VAL A 101 -12.28 -46.91 15.94
C VAL A 101 -11.46 -48.05 15.33
N LYS A 102 -11.57 -48.21 14.02
CA LYS A 102 -10.97 -49.33 13.27
C LYS A 102 -9.85 -48.88 12.32
N SER A 103 -10.08 -47.79 11.60
CA SER A 103 -9.22 -47.29 10.53
C SER A 103 -7.86 -46.85 11.07
N PHE A 104 -6.85 -46.92 10.20
CA PHE A 104 -5.52 -46.41 10.51
C PHE A 104 -5.56 -44.92 10.83
N TYR A 105 -6.30 -44.13 10.04
CA TYR A 105 -6.44 -42.69 10.21
C TYR A 105 -6.98 -42.34 11.61
N ALA A 106 -8.12 -42.91 11.99
CA ALA A 106 -8.77 -42.61 13.26
C ALA A 106 -7.89 -42.99 14.47
N LYS A 107 -7.26 -44.18 14.42
CA LYS A 107 -6.34 -44.62 15.48
C LYS A 107 -5.14 -43.69 15.62
N ASN A 108 -4.47 -43.38 14.51
CA ASN A 108 -3.32 -42.48 14.50
C ASN A 108 -3.70 -41.08 15.00
N PHE A 109 -4.81 -40.53 14.53
CA PHE A 109 -5.33 -39.22 14.93
C PHE A 109 -5.57 -39.15 16.45
N ILE A 110 -6.28 -40.12 17.01
CA ILE A 110 -6.57 -40.17 18.46
C ILE A 110 -5.29 -40.32 19.28
N ILE A 111 -4.35 -41.17 18.86
CA ILE A 111 -3.06 -41.37 19.55
C ILE A 111 -2.25 -40.06 19.59
N GLN A 112 -2.19 -39.32 18.50
CA GLN A 112 -1.52 -38.02 18.45
C GLN A 112 -2.13 -37.03 19.45
N HIS A 113 -3.46 -36.97 19.52
CA HIS A 113 -4.16 -36.05 20.43
C HIS A 113 -4.06 -36.46 21.91
N LEU A 114 -3.95 -37.76 22.20
CA LEU A 114 -3.58 -38.22 23.55
C LEU A 114 -2.17 -37.74 23.95
N GLY A 115 -1.23 -37.69 23.00
CA GLY A 115 0.09 -37.10 23.21
C GLY A 115 0.05 -35.59 23.46
N ILE A 116 -0.78 -34.85 22.72
CA ILE A 116 -0.99 -33.39 22.92
C ILE A 116 -1.57 -33.09 24.30
N LEU A 117 -2.56 -33.88 24.73
CA LEU A 117 -3.09 -33.75 26.09
C LEU A 117 -1.98 -33.99 27.10
N GLY A 118 -1.14 -35.00 26.91
CA GLY A 118 -0.01 -35.24 27.81
C GLY A 118 -0.46 -35.72 29.20
N ASP A 119 -1.57 -36.43 29.27
CA ASP A 119 -2.15 -36.93 30.53
C ASP A 119 -1.66 -38.36 30.84
N GLU A 120 -1.30 -38.61 32.10
CA GLU A 120 -0.70 -39.88 32.52
C GLU A 120 -1.67 -41.07 32.38
N ALA A 121 -3.00 -40.84 32.39
CA ALA A 121 -4.00 -41.88 32.19
C ALA A 121 -3.84 -42.61 30.83
N ALA A 122 -3.25 -41.95 29.83
CA ALA A 122 -3.03 -42.52 28.50
C ALA A 122 -1.88 -43.55 28.46
N VAL A 123 -0.91 -43.45 29.38
CA VAL A 123 0.35 -44.21 29.34
C VAL A 123 0.11 -45.71 29.26
N LYS A 124 -0.79 -46.25 30.09
CA LYS A 124 -1.09 -47.69 30.15
C LYS A 124 -1.67 -48.24 28.84
N LYS A 125 -2.46 -47.46 28.11
CA LYS A 125 -3.07 -47.89 26.84
C LYS A 125 -2.07 -47.74 25.69
N LEU A 126 -1.35 -46.62 25.64
CA LEU A 126 -0.34 -46.36 24.61
C LEU A 126 0.83 -47.34 24.69
N SER A 127 1.28 -47.72 25.89
CA SER A 127 2.37 -48.68 26.07
C SER A 127 2.07 -50.07 25.49
N LYS A 128 0.79 -50.48 25.51
CA LYS A 128 0.35 -51.74 24.88
C LYS A 128 0.47 -51.69 23.35
N LEU A 129 0.33 -50.51 22.75
CA LEU A 129 0.41 -50.31 21.30
C LEU A 129 1.85 -50.29 20.78
N LEU A 130 2.86 -50.14 21.65
CA LEU A 130 4.27 -50.18 21.25
C LEU A 130 4.68 -51.52 20.63
N LYS A 131 3.93 -52.61 20.89
CA LYS A 131 4.17 -53.93 20.28
C LYS A 131 3.80 -53.97 18.79
N ASP A 132 2.95 -53.04 18.34
CA ASP A 132 2.56 -52.93 16.94
C ASP A 132 3.77 -52.44 16.11
N LYS A 133 4.15 -53.21 15.09
CA LYS A 133 5.28 -52.89 14.21
C LYS A 133 4.92 -51.92 13.09
N THR A 134 3.66 -51.54 12.97
CA THR A 134 3.18 -50.55 11.99
C THR A 134 3.35 -49.12 12.51
N PHE A 135 2.92 -48.15 11.71
CA PHE A 135 2.89 -46.73 12.08
C PHE A 135 2.09 -46.43 13.37
N ILE A 136 1.18 -47.31 13.80
CA ILE A 136 0.46 -47.15 15.08
C ILE A 136 1.40 -47.27 16.28
N GLY A 137 2.35 -48.21 16.26
CA GLY A 137 3.36 -48.32 17.32
C GLY A 137 4.29 -47.10 17.35
N GLN A 138 4.63 -46.57 16.18
CA GLN A 138 5.42 -45.33 16.07
C GLN A 138 4.67 -44.12 16.62
N ALA A 139 3.38 -43.99 16.31
CA ALA A 139 2.53 -42.93 16.83
C ALA A 139 2.41 -43.02 18.36
N ALA A 140 2.25 -44.25 18.90
CA ALA A 140 2.20 -44.47 20.34
C ALA A 140 3.52 -44.11 21.04
N ALA A 141 4.66 -44.42 20.41
CA ALA A 141 5.97 -44.04 20.93
C ALA A 141 6.13 -42.51 21.02
N ARG A 142 5.75 -41.78 19.96
CA ARG A 142 5.77 -40.30 19.95
C ARG A 142 4.83 -39.71 21.01
N ALA A 143 3.62 -40.24 21.12
CA ALA A 143 2.64 -39.77 22.11
C ALA A 143 3.14 -39.99 23.55
N LEU A 144 3.77 -41.13 23.85
CA LEU A 144 4.38 -41.41 25.16
C LEU A 144 5.54 -40.46 25.46
N ALA A 145 6.35 -40.11 24.45
CA ALA A 145 7.43 -39.15 24.61
C ALA A 145 6.92 -37.76 25.00
N SER A 146 5.82 -37.30 24.38
CA SER A 146 5.19 -36.00 24.66
C SER A 146 4.54 -35.90 26.04
N ILE A 147 4.28 -37.01 26.73
CA ILE A 147 3.71 -37.00 28.10
C ILE A 147 4.78 -36.56 29.13
N HIS A 148 6.06 -36.80 28.87
CA HIS A 148 7.20 -36.45 29.76
C HIS A 148 7.05 -36.91 31.23
N SER A 149 6.28 -37.96 31.50
CA SER A 149 6.12 -38.55 32.84
C SER A 149 7.15 -39.65 33.07
N ALA A 150 7.51 -39.90 34.33
CA ALA A 150 8.37 -41.04 34.69
C ALA A 150 7.77 -42.37 34.19
N ALA A 151 6.44 -42.53 34.29
CA ALA A 151 5.74 -43.72 33.81
C ALA A 151 5.81 -43.90 32.29
N SER A 152 5.72 -42.81 31.51
CA SER A 152 5.80 -42.88 30.05
C SER A 152 7.21 -43.17 29.55
N ILE A 153 8.23 -42.59 30.18
CA ILE A 153 9.64 -42.89 29.89
C ILE A 153 9.96 -44.35 30.23
N ALA A 154 9.57 -44.83 31.41
CA ALA A 154 9.75 -46.23 31.80
C ALA A 154 9.07 -47.20 30.83
N ALA A 155 7.89 -46.85 30.31
CA ALA A 155 7.19 -47.66 29.31
C ALA A 155 7.96 -47.73 27.97
N LEU A 156 8.57 -46.63 27.53
CA LEU A 156 9.39 -46.60 26.32
C LEU A 156 10.68 -47.40 26.49
N GLU A 157 11.38 -47.25 27.62
CA GLU A 157 12.61 -47.99 27.92
C GLU A 157 12.36 -49.51 28.00
N ALA A 158 11.26 -49.92 28.64
CA ALA A 158 10.86 -51.33 28.71
C ALA A 158 10.53 -51.90 27.32
N ALA A 159 10.01 -51.09 26.41
CA ALA A 159 9.71 -51.50 25.04
C ALA A 159 10.97 -51.56 24.17
N LEU A 160 11.92 -50.63 24.36
CA LEU A 160 13.20 -50.60 23.64
C LEU A 160 13.98 -51.91 23.80
N GLY A 161 14.01 -52.45 25.02
CA GLY A 161 14.70 -53.72 25.31
C GLY A 161 14.13 -54.94 24.56
N LYS A 162 12.92 -54.83 24.00
CA LYS A 162 12.24 -55.90 23.26
C LYS A 162 12.08 -55.60 21.77
N ALA A 163 12.43 -54.40 21.32
CA ALA A 163 12.23 -53.94 19.96
C ALA A 163 13.37 -54.36 19.02
N THR A 164 13.05 -54.59 17.75
CA THR A 164 14.03 -54.93 16.69
C THR A 164 13.79 -54.10 15.43
N GLY A 165 14.82 -53.95 14.59
CA GLY A 165 14.74 -53.19 13.33
C GLY A 165 14.29 -51.74 13.52
N ASP A 166 13.49 -51.23 12.58
CA ASP A 166 13.00 -49.84 12.56
C ASP A 166 12.22 -49.44 13.81
N GLN A 167 11.50 -50.38 14.42
CA GLN A 167 10.76 -50.16 15.66
C GLN A 167 11.71 -49.74 16.80
N LYS A 168 12.89 -50.35 16.87
CA LYS A 168 13.92 -50.00 17.87
C LYS A 168 14.43 -48.58 17.67
N ALA A 169 14.70 -48.19 16.42
CA ALA A 169 15.16 -46.84 16.09
C ALA A 169 14.11 -45.78 16.45
N HIS A 170 12.83 -46.03 16.16
CA HIS A 170 11.75 -45.10 16.51
C HIS A 170 11.53 -44.96 18.02
N ILE A 171 11.58 -46.06 18.77
CA ILE A 171 11.45 -46.02 20.23
C ILE A 171 12.66 -45.30 20.85
N GLN A 172 13.87 -45.52 20.34
CA GLN A 172 15.06 -44.81 20.79
C GLN A 172 14.91 -43.29 20.57
N ALA A 173 14.53 -42.87 19.36
CA ALA A 173 14.31 -41.44 19.07
C ALA A 173 13.22 -40.82 19.96
N ALA A 174 12.18 -41.58 20.31
CA ALA A 174 11.14 -41.14 21.23
C ALA A 174 11.67 -40.95 22.66
N ILE A 175 12.55 -41.85 23.14
CA ILE A 175 13.22 -41.73 24.45
C ILE A 175 14.12 -40.49 24.46
N ASP A 176 14.91 -40.30 23.40
CA ASP A 176 15.82 -39.16 23.29
C ASP A 176 15.03 -37.84 23.35
N ASN A 177 13.91 -37.75 22.64
CA ASN A 177 13.00 -36.60 22.71
C ASN A 177 12.35 -36.43 24.10
N ALA A 178 11.95 -37.52 24.77
CA ALA A 178 11.32 -37.46 26.09
C ALA A 178 12.28 -36.98 27.18
N LYS A 179 13.57 -37.35 27.06
CA LYS A 179 14.65 -36.99 27.98
C LYS A 179 15.29 -35.64 27.66
N PHE A 180 15.02 -35.09 26.48
CA PHE A 180 15.46 -33.75 26.12
C PHE A 180 14.63 -32.72 26.89
N VAL A 181 15.16 -32.30 28.04
CA VAL A 181 14.61 -31.20 28.82
C VAL A 181 15.09 -29.90 28.18
N LEU A 182 14.19 -29.20 27.48
CA LEU A 182 14.43 -27.79 27.13
C LEU A 182 14.71 -27.03 28.43
N PRO A 183 15.70 -26.12 28.47
CA PRO A 183 15.92 -25.29 29.64
C PRO A 183 14.61 -24.63 30.04
N GLY A 184 14.22 -24.80 31.30
CA GLY A 184 12.99 -24.24 31.82
C GLY A 184 12.94 -22.75 31.52
N LEU A 185 11.87 -22.29 30.86
CA LEU A 185 11.59 -20.87 30.76
C LEU A 185 11.35 -20.37 32.18
N THR A 186 12.32 -19.65 32.74
CA THR A 186 12.09 -18.84 33.93
C THR A 186 10.98 -17.85 33.59
N SER A 187 9.78 -18.08 34.13
CA SER A 187 8.73 -17.08 34.09
C SER A 187 9.11 -15.95 35.03
N THR A 188 9.94 -15.03 34.55
CA THR A 188 9.91 -13.67 35.09
C THR A 188 8.47 -13.19 34.90
N PRO A 189 7.82 -12.63 35.94
CA PRO A 189 6.58 -11.89 35.72
C PRO A 189 6.89 -10.90 34.61
N ALA A 190 6.24 -11.05 33.46
CA ALA A 190 6.38 -10.07 32.41
C ALA A 190 5.79 -8.78 33.01
N THR A 191 6.67 -7.86 33.42
CA THR A 191 6.31 -6.45 33.44
C THR A 191 5.63 -6.21 32.11
N PRO A 192 4.37 -5.72 32.08
CA PRO A 192 3.67 -5.51 30.82
C PRO A 192 4.53 -4.61 29.96
N LYS A 193 5.23 -5.22 28.98
CA LYS A 193 5.97 -4.45 27.98
C LYS A 193 4.91 -3.60 27.29
N PRO A 194 5.17 -2.30 27.08
CA PRO A 194 4.28 -1.47 26.28
C PRO A 194 3.92 -2.23 25.01
N THR A 195 2.62 -2.39 24.74
CA THR A 195 2.18 -3.08 23.53
C THR A 195 2.66 -2.26 22.35
N LEU A 196 3.65 -2.77 21.62
CA LEU A 196 4.20 -2.11 20.44
C LEU A 196 3.08 -1.88 19.43
N ASN A 197 3.00 -0.68 18.87
CA ASN A 197 2.07 -0.43 17.76
C ASN A 197 2.58 -1.07 16.45
N SER A 198 1.75 -1.06 15.40
CA SER A 198 2.05 -1.68 14.11
C SER A 198 3.37 -1.19 13.48
N VAL A 199 3.68 0.10 13.57
CA VAL A 199 4.92 0.69 13.02
C VAL A 199 6.13 0.18 13.80
N GLN A 200 6.09 0.20 15.13
CA GLN A 200 7.17 -0.32 15.97
C GLN A 200 7.34 -1.84 15.81
N GLN A 201 6.26 -2.59 15.65
CA GLN A 201 6.30 -4.02 15.34
C GLN A 201 7.05 -4.26 14.02
N LEU A 202 6.73 -3.51 12.96
CA LEU A 202 7.41 -3.64 11.68
C LEU A 202 8.91 -3.32 11.77
N LEU A 203 9.29 -2.27 12.51
CA LEU A 203 10.71 -1.95 12.75
C LEU A 203 11.45 -3.11 13.42
N LYS A 204 10.85 -3.74 14.44
CA LYS A 204 11.41 -4.93 15.09
C LYS A 204 11.49 -6.14 14.16
N LEU A 205 10.51 -6.32 13.26
CA LEU A 205 10.56 -7.37 12.24
C LEU A 205 11.70 -7.14 11.26
N GLN A 206 11.91 -5.90 10.81
CA GLN A 206 13.02 -5.55 9.93
C GLN A 206 14.38 -5.82 10.59
N ASP A 207 14.55 -5.48 11.86
CA ASP A 207 15.80 -5.73 12.59
C ASP A 207 16.05 -7.24 12.78
N ARG A 208 15.00 -8.00 13.10
CA ARG A 208 15.07 -9.47 13.16
C ARG A 208 15.43 -10.07 11.81
N MET A 209 14.88 -9.54 10.71
CA MET A 209 15.20 -10.00 9.37
C MET A 209 16.69 -9.81 9.01
N GLN A 210 17.31 -8.72 9.47
CA GLN A 210 18.72 -8.44 9.22
C GLN A 210 19.66 -9.46 9.90
N VAL A 211 19.29 -9.95 11.09
CA VAL A 211 20.13 -10.89 11.85
C VAL A 211 19.75 -12.36 11.62
N ALA A 212 18.57 -12.64 11.07
CA ALA A 212 18.08 -13.99 10.81
C ALA A 212 18.97 -14.71 9.79
N LYS A 213 19.54 -15.85 10.20
CA LYS A 213 20.40 -16.69 9.35
C LYS A 213 19.63 -17.83 8.68
N ASP A 214 18.63 -18.37 9.36
CA ASP A 214 17.83 -19.50 8.90
C ASP A 214 16.66 -19.04 8.00
N PRO A 215 16.48 -19.61 6.80
CA PRO A 215 15.30 -19.38 5.96
C PRO A 215 13.96 -19.53 6.67
N ILE A 216 13.83 -20.46 7.64
CA ILE A 216 12.57 -20.64 8.39
C ILE A 216 12.28 -19.42 9.26
N GLU A 217 13.31 -18.85 9.89
CA GLU A 217 13.17 -17.64 10.69
C GLU A 217 12.79 -16.45 9.81
N LYS A 218 13.47 -16.27 8.67
CA LYS A 218 13.14 -15.23 7.69
C LYS A 218 11.69 -15.35 7.20
N LEU A 219 11.25 -16.57 6.89
CA LEU A 219 9.87 -16.83 6.48
C LEU A 219 8.86 -16.46 7.57
N ARG A 220 9.16 -16.79 8.84
CA ARG A 220 8.32 -16.41 9.98
C ARG A 220 8.21 -14.89 10.12
N VAL A 221 9.30 -14.16 9.90
CA VAL A 221 9.31 -12.70 9.93
C VAL A 221 8.42 -12.13 8.81
N LEU A 222 8.49 -12.66 7.59
CA LEU A 222 7.63 -12.23 6.48
C LEU A 222 6.15 -12.48 6.79
N HIS A 223 5.79 -13.67 7.31
CA HIS A 223 4.41 -13.97 7.70
C HIS A 223 3.90 -13.07 8.84
N GLN A 224 4.77 -12.61 9.75
CA GLN A 224 4.36 -11.64 10.76
C GLN A 224 4.09 -10.26 10.14
N ALA A 225 4.86 -9.86 9.12
CA ALA A 225 4.66 -8.59 8.42
C ALA A 225 3.37 -8.57 7.59
N GLU A 226 2.84 -9.72 7.17
CA GLU A 226 1.56 -9.85 6.47
C GLU A 226 0.39 -9.22 7.24
N PHE A 227 0.42 -9.28 8.57
CA PHE A 227 -0.63 -8.75 9.44
C PHE A 227 -0.45 -7.27 9.81
N ILE A 228 0.54 -6.61 9.22
CA ILE A 228 0.81 -5.19 9.41
C ILE A 228 0.48 -4.49 8.09
N PRO A 229 -0.74 -3.96 7.90
CA PRO A 229 -1.10 -3.29 6.66
C PRO A 229 -0.31 -1.99 6.48
N GLY A 230 -0.13 -1.59 5.23
CA GLY A 230 0.42 -0.29 4.86
C GLY A 230 1.63 -0.35 3.93
N PHE A 231 2.01 0.83 3.46
CA PHE A 231 3.04 1.02 2.44
C PHE A 231 4.41 0.46 2.86
N THR A 232 4.85 0.75 4.08
CA THR A 232 6.17 0.33 4.59
C THR A 232 6.29 -1.19 4.71
N SER A 233 5.21 -1.91 5.07
CA SER A 233 5.18 -3.38 5.07
C SER A 233 5.28 -3.96 3.67
N LEU A 234 4.55 -3.39 2.70
CA LEU A 234 4.63 -3.83 1.31
C LEU A 234 6.04 -3.63 0.76
N MET A 235 6.67 -2.48 1.04
CA MET A 235 8.05 -2.20 0.63
C MET A 235 9.04 -3.16 1.30
N PHE A 236 8.84 -3.46 2.59
CA PHE A 236 9.67 -4.44 3.30
C PHE A 236 9.59 -5.83 2.66
N VAL A 237 8.39 -6.34 2.40
CA VAL A 237 8.19 -7.66 1.78
C VAL A 237 8.72 -7.67 0.34
N GLY A 238 8.53 -6.58 -0.41
CA GLY A 238 8.98 -6.43 -1.79
C GLY A 238 10.49 -6.62 -1.99
N LYS A 239 11.31 -6.35 -0.96
CA LYS A 239 12.78 -6.57 -0.98
C LYS A 239 13.18 -8.04 -1.15
N PHE A 240 12.27 -8.98 -0.90
CA PHE A 240 12.54 -10.42 -0.94
C PHE A 240 11.97 -11.11 -2.18
N LEU A 241 11.43 -10.36 -3.16
CA LEU A 241 10.92 -10.92 -4.42
C LEU A 241 12.02 -11.48 -5.32
N ASP A 242 13.27 -11.07 -5.10
CA ASP A 242 14.45 -11.55 -5.83
C ASP A 242 15.24 -12.62 -5.02
N ASP A 243 14.80 -12.98 -3.80
CA ASP A 243 15.44 -14.01 -2.96
C ASP A 243 14.96 -15.42 -3.35
N ASP A 244 15.88 -16.32 -3.70
CA ASP A 244 15.52 -17.65 -4.22
C ASP A 244 14.67 -18.52 -3.29
N ARG A 245 14.82 -18.36 -1.97
CA ARG A 245 14.09 -19.15 -0.98
C ARG A 245 12.83 -18.45 -0.51
N LEU A 246 12.78 -17.12 -0.59
CA LEU A 246 11.69 -16.32 -0.04
C LEU A 246 10.74 -15.71 -1.09
N LYS A 247 11.13 -15.67 -2.37
CA LYS A 247 10.38 -14.98 -3.44
C LYS A 247 8.93 -15.43 -3.58
N LYS A 248 8.64 -16.73 -3.45
CA LYS A 248 7.27 -17.26 -3.55
C LYS A 248 6.40 -16.84 -2.35
N PRO A 249 6.81 -17.08 -1.08
CA PRO A 249 6.10 -16.53 0.08
C PRO A 249 5.95 -15.00 0.05
N ALA A 250 7.02 -14.28 -0.31
CA ALA A 250 7.00 -12.82 -0.40
C ALA A 250 5.99 -12.33 -1.45
N ALA A 251 5.91 -12.98 -2.62
CA ALA A 251 4.93 -12.65 -3.64
C ALA A 251 3.48 -12.86 -3.18
N LEU A 252 3.20 -13.94 -2.46
CA LEU A 252 1.88 -14.19 -1.89
C LEU A 252 1.49 -13.13 -0.84
N ILE A 253 2.42 -12.76 0.04
CA ILE A 253 2.19 -11.74 1.06
C ILE A 253 2.00 -10.36 0.42
N ALA A 254 2.87 -9.99 -0.54
CA ALA A 254 2.77 -8.74 -1.29
C ALA A 254 1.43 -8.63 -2.02
N ALA A 255 0.95 -9.73 -2.62
CA ALA A 255 -0.36 -9.77 -3.27
C ALA A 255 -1.51 -9.49 -2.28
N ARG A 256 -1.49 -10.14 -1.11
CA ARG A 256 -2.51 -9.93 -0.07
C ARG A 256 -2.49 -8.50 0.47
N LEU A 257 -1.31 -7.93 0.71
CA LEU A 257 -1.16 -6.54 1.14
C LEU A 257 -1.70 -5.57 0.06
N ALA A 258 -1.32 -5.75 -1.20
CA ALA A 258 -1.75 -4.88 -2.30
C ALA A 258 -3.25 -4.99 -2.64
N LEU A 259 -3.87 -6.14 -2.36
CA LEU A 259 -5.31 -6.38 -2.58
C LEU A 259 -6.17 -5.98 -1.38
N SER A 260 -5.62 -5.96 -0.17
CA SER A 260 -6.34 -5.53 1.04
C SER A 260 -6.41 -4.02 1.21
N ASP A 261 -5.47 -3.28 0.61
CA ASP A 261 -5.41 -1.82 0.69
C ASP A 261 -5.27 -1.19 -0.70
N HIS A 262 -6.39 -0.65 -1.20
CA HIS A 262 -6.43 0.01 -2.51
C HIS A 262 -5.80 1.40 -2.51
N THR A 263 -5.46 1.96 -1.34
CA THR A 263 -4.75 3.25 -1.23
C THR A 263 -3.26 3.11 -1.55
N LEU A 264 -2.70 1.90 -1.48
CA LEU A 264 -1.33 1.60 -1.91
C LEU A 264 -1.24 1.75 -3.43
N ARG A 265 -0.58 2.81 -3.90
CA ARG A 265 -0.54 3.16 -5.32
C ARG A 265 0.80 3.76 -5.76
N GLY A 266 0.92 3.87 -7.07
CA GLY A 266 2.03 4.47 -7.79
C GLY A 266 3.26 3.58 -7.92
N ARG A 267 4.33 4.14 -8.48
CA ARG A 267 5.45 3.39 -9.06
C ARG A 267 6.04 2.30 -8.16
N ALA A 268 6.46 2.61 -6.93
CA ALA A 268 7.07 1.61 -6.06
C ALA A 268 6.12 0.45 -5.71
N VAL A 269 4.84 0.75 -5.48
CA VAL A 269 3.82 -0.28 -5.23
C VAL A 269 3.61 -1.14 -6.46
N ARG A 270 3.50 -0.50 -7.63
CA ARG A 270 3.32 -1.19 -8.91
C ARG A 270 4.48 -2.12 -9.22
N GLU A 271 5.72 -1.67 -9.05
CA GLU A 271 6.91 -2.48 -9.26
C GLU A 271 6.90 -3.75 -8.38
N VAL A 272 6.50 -3.62 -7.11
CA VAL A 272 6.34 -4.78 -6.21
C VAL A 272 5.25 -5.73 -6.71
N VAL A 273 4.09 -5.19 -7.11
CA VAL A 273 2.95 -5.99 -7.60
C VAL A 273 3.29 -6.71 -8.92
N GLU A 274 3.91 -6.02 -9.87
CA GLU A 274 4.32 -6.57 -11.17
C GLU A 274 5.41 -7.63 -11.01
N LYS A 275 6.38 -7.42 -10.10
CA LYS A 275 7.38 -8.45 -9.75
C LYS A 275 6.77 -9.65 -9.04
N ALA A 276 5.77 -9.45 -8.18
CA ALA A 276 5.11 -10.53 -7.47
C ALA A 276 4.25 -11.40 -8.41
N LEU A 277 3.60 -10.79 -9.41
CA LEU A 277 2.63 -11.47 -10.29
C LEU A 277 3.16 -12.78 -10.93
N PRO A 278 4.34 -12.83 -11.58
CA PRO A 278 4.84 -14.05 -12.20
C PRO A 278 5.32 -15.12 -11.20
N LEU A 279 5.47 -14.76 -9.91
CA LEU A 279 5.98 -15.66 -8.87
C LEU A 279 4.86 -16.47 -8.20
N ILE A 280 3.61 -16.09 -8.38
CA ILE A 280 2.44 -16.72 -7.78
C ILE A 280 2.01 -17.93 -8.63
N SER A 281 2.07 -19.13 -8.05
CA SER A 281 1.69 -20.40 -8.71
C SER A 281 1.02 -21.37 -7.72
N GLY A 282 0.26 -22.35 -8.23
CA GLY A 282 -0.45 -23.35 -7.42
C GLY A 282 -1.93 -23.50 -7.80
N THR A 283 -2.63 -24.46 -7.21
CA THR A 283 -4.04 -24.76 -7.52
C THR A 283 -5.02 -23.63 -7.17
N ASP A 284 -4.68 -22.78 -6.20
CA ASP A 284 -5.51 -21.64 -5.77
C ASP A 284 -5.07 -20.30 -6.37
N SER A 285 -4.02 -20.29 -7.23
CA SER A 285 -3.45 -19.05 -7.75
C SER A 285 -4.29 -18.38 -8.83
N ALA A 286 -5.19 -19.10 -9.51
CA ALA A 286 -5.93 -18.55 -10.66
C ALA A 286 -6.79 -17.33 -10.28
N VAL A 287 -7.43 -17.37 -9.10
CA VAL A 287 -8.23 -16.24 -8.58
C VAL A 287 -7.33 -15.10 -8.14
N LEU A 288 -6.26 -15.41 -7.39
CA LEU A 288 -5.34 -14.42 -6.86
C LEU A 288 -4.56 -13.69 -7.96
N VAL A 289 -4.05 -14.42 -8.95
CA VAL A 289 -3.33 -13.87 -10.12
C VAL A 289 -4.27 -12.98 -10.94
N LYS A 290 -5.53 -13.38 -11.15
CA LYS A 290 -6.51 -12.55 -11.86
C LYS A 290 -6.78 -11.25 -11.09
N ALA A 291 -7.01 -11.33 -9.78
CA ALA A 291 -7.25 -10.15 -8.94
C ALA A 291 -6.02 -9.23 -8.91
N LEU A 292 -4.82 -9.79 -8.73
CA LEU A 292 -3.58 -9.03 -8.68
C LEU A 292 -3.22 -8.43 -10.05
N ALA A 293 -3.50 -9.12 -11.16
CA ALA A 293 -3.31 -8.56 -12.50
C ALA A 293 -4.26 -7.38 -12.77
N ALA A 294 -5.52 -7.49 -12.35
CA ALA A 294 -6.46 -6.37 -12.40
C ALA A 294 -5.96 -5.21 -11.51
N ARG A 295 -5.46 -5.54 -10.32
CA ARG A 295 -4.87 -4.56 -9.40
C ARG A 295 -3.68 -3.86 -10.02
N ALA A 296 -2.74 -4.58 -10.61
CA ALA A 296 -1.56 -4.04 -11.31
C ALA A 296 -1.95 -3.04 -12.39
N LYS A 297 -2.97 -3.37 -13.21
CA LYS A 297 -3.51 -2.47 -14.24
C LYS A 297 -4.16 -1.22 -13.66
N SER A 298 -4.81 -1.34 -12.50
CA SER A 298 -5.48 -0.21 -11.83
C SER A 298 -4.51 0.75 -11.12
N ILE A 299 -3.28 0.32 -10.83
CA ILE A 299 -2.30 1.15 -10.12
C ILE A 299 -1.71 2.15 -11.14
N PRO A 300 -1.85 3.47 -10.93
CA PRO A 300 -1.27 4.47 -11.83
C PRO A 300 0.26 4.34 -11.90
N TYR A 301 0.83 4.67 -13.07
CA TYR A 301 2.28 4.75 -13.26
C TYR A 301 2.88 6.01 -12.61
N ASP A 302 2.04 7.05 -12.47
CA ASP A 302 2.32 8.36 -11.93
C ASP A 302 1.82 8.50 -10.47
N TYR A 303 2.29 9.54 -9.76
CA TYR A 303 1.80 9.96 -8.43
C TYR A 303 1.87 8.89 -7.32
N GLY A 304 3.03 8.26 -7.20
CA GLY A 304 3.37 7.26 -6.17
C GLY A 304 4.47 7.66 -5.22
N PHE A 305 4.66 6.82 -4.20
CA PHE A 305 5.93 6.83 -3.49
C PHE A 305 7.07 6.37 -4.40
N GLU A 306 8.16 7.11 -4.37
CA GLU A 306 9.42 6.82 -5.04
C GLU A 306 10.53 6.68 -3.99
N SER A 307 11.50 5.80 -4.24
CA SER A 307 12.67 5.68 -3.35
C SER A 307 13.56 6.89 -3.55
N MET A 308 13.87 7.61 -2.47
CA MET A 308 14.82 8.72 -2.49
C MET A 308 16.27 8.23 -2.44
N PHE A 309 16.49 6.98 -2.02
CA PHE A 309 17.81 6.40 -1.86
C PHE A 309 17.86 5.02 -2.50
N ASN A 310 18.89 4.76 -3.29
CA ASN A 310 19.04 3.51 -4.04
C ASN A 310 19.76 2.40 -3.24
N GLY A 311 20.26 2.72 -2.03
CA GLY A 311 20.98 1.77 -1.18
C GLY A 311 22.42 1.47 -1.61
N LYS A 312 22.95 2.15 -2.63
CA LYS A 312 24.25 1.86 -3.25
C LYS A 312 25.19 3.05 -3.28
N ASP A 313 24.68 4.24 -3.57
CA ASP A 313 25.47 5.46 -3.72
C ASP A 313 24.61 6.72 -3.47
N LEU A 314 25.20 7.90 -3.65
CA LEU A 314 24.54 9.19 -3.44
C LEU A 314 23.76 9.69 -4.67
N THR A 315 23.43 8.84 -5.65
CA THR A 315 22.59 9.26 -6.78
C THR A 315 21.27 9.84 -6.26
N GLY A 316 20.93 11.04 -6.75
CA GLY A 316 19.76 11.80 -6.28
C GLY A 316 20.04 12.75 -5.10
N TRP A 317 21.26 12.72 -4.55
CA TRP A 317 21.75 13.55 -3.46
C TRP A 317 22.97 14.37 -3.87
N LYS A 318 23.18 15.50 -3.20
CA LYS A 318 24.31 16.41 -3.40
C LYS A 318 24.71 17.09 -2.09
N GLY A 319 25.93 17.63 -2.04
CA GLY A 319 26.37 18.46 -0.92
C GLY A 319 25.60 19.78 -0.84
N LEU A 320 25.35 20.28 0.37
CA LEU A 320 24.64 21.53 0.58
C LEU A 320 25.48 22.76 0.18
N VAL A 321 24.88 23.69 -0.58
CA VAL A 321 25.49 24.99 -0.93
C VAL A 321 24.67 26.15 -0.35
N GLY A 322 25.00 26.58 0.86
CA GLY A 322 24.30 27.68 1.53
C GLY A 322 22.81 27.40 1.80
N ASN A 323 22.09 28.41 2.29
CA ASN A 323 20.63 28.35 2.47
C ASN A 323 19.89 28.80 1.19
N PRO A 324 18.57 28.60 1.09
CA PRO A 324 17.81 28.96 -0.12
C PRO A 324 17.96 30.43 -0.55
N ILE A 325 18.06 31.37 0.39
CA ILE A 325 18.18 32.83 0.11
C ILE A 325 19.57 33.17 -0.42
N SER A 326 20.64 32.62 0.16
CA SER A 326 21.99 32.84 -0.35
C SER A 326 22.19 32.16 -1.70
N ARG A 327 21.65 30.96 -1.86
CA ARG A 327 21.75 30.16 -3.09
C ARG A 327 21.01 30.81 -4.25
N SER A 328 19.87 31.47 -4.01
CA SER A 328 19.13 32.18 -5.06
C SER A 328 19.82 33.44 -5.58
N LYS A 329 20.87 33.92 -4.91
CA LYS A 329 21.65 35.10 -5.30
C LYS A 329 22.90 34.75 -6.10
N MET A 330 23.27 33.47 -6.19
CA MET A 330 24.43 33.00 -6.95
C MET A 330 24.13 32.99 -8.44
N SER A 331 25.12 33.35 -9.26
CA SER A 331 25.05 33.09 -10.71
C SER A 331 25.08 31.58 -10.99
N PRO A 332 24.61 31.12 -12.17
CA PRO A 332 24.68 29.71 -12.53
C PRO A 332 26.08 29.11 -12.46
N GLU A 333 27.11 29.88 -12.83
CA GLU A 333 28.51 29.43 -12.79
C GLU A 333 29.05 29.32 -11.37
N GLU A 334 28.80 30.31 -10.52
CA GLU A 334 29.17 30.26 -9.10
C GLU A 334 28.51 29.09 -8.38
N LEU A 335 27.22 28.87 -8.64
CA LEU A 335 26.48 27.76 -8.04
C LEU A 335 27.05 26.42 -8.49
N LEU A 336 27.33 26.25 -9.78
CA LEU A 336 27.90 25.02 -10.32
C LEU A 336 29.27 24.71 -9.71
N ASN A 337 30.14 25.71 -9.56
CA ASN A 337 31.44 25.56 -8.92
C ASN A 337 31.32 25.22 -7.43
N ALA A 338 30.44 25.91 -6.70
CA ALA A 338 30.20 25.63 -5.29
C ALA A 338 29.58 24.23 -5.06
N GLU A 339 28.69 23.79 -5.95
CA GLU A 339 28.12 22.44 -5.91
C GLU A 339 29.18 21.38 -6.17
N ALA A 340 30.11 21.61 -7.10
CA ALA A 340 31.22 20.68 -7.35
C ALA A 340 32.10 20.51 -6.11
N GLU A 341 32.42 21.60 -5.40
CA GLU A 341 33.18 21.56 -4.16
C GLU A 341 32.42 20.84 -3.03
N ALA A 342 31.15 21.20 -2.82
CA ALA A 342 30.29 20.58 -1.81
C ALA A 342 30.09 19.08 -2.07
N ASN A 343 29.93 18.67 -3.33
CA ASN A 343 29.84 17.27 -3.73
C ASN A 343 31.14 16.50 -3.49
N GLY A 344 32.29 17.17 -3.61
CA GLY A 344 33.59 16.60 -3.26
C GLY A 344 33.69 16.28 -1.76
N LYS A 345 33.25 17.21 -0.91
CA LYS A 345 33.24 17.07 0.55
C LYS A 345 32.24 16.02 1.03
N ALA A 346 31.02 16.05 0.50
CA ALA A 346 29.93 15.16 0.90
C ALA A 346 30.28 13.66 0.78
N LYS A 347 31.16 13.28 -0.16
CA LYS A 347 31.64 11.89 -0.32
C LYS A 347 32.43 11.37 0.89
N ASN A 348 33.05 12.26 1.65
CA ASN A 348 33.81 11.90 2.86
C ASN A 348 32.93 11.99 4.11
N ASP A 349 31.94 12.88 4.10
CA ASP A 349 31.06 13.15 5.24
C ASP A 349 29.90 12.13 5.34
N TRP A 350 29.41 11.66 4.18
CA TRP A 350 28.30 10.74 4.04
C TRP A 350 28.73 9.41 3.41
N VAL A 351 28.46 8.32 4.13
CA VAL A 351 28.85 6.95 3.77
C VAL A 351 27.61 6.13 3.42
N VAL A 352 27.69 5.36 2.34
CA VAL A 352 26.72 4.31 2.03
C VAL A 352 27.29 2.97 2.45
N ASP A 353 26.65 2.32 3.42
CA ASP A 353 27.06 1.00 3.91
C ASP A 353 25.86 0.09 4.12
N ASN A 354 25.90 -1.12 3.54
CA ASN A 354 24.85 -2.14 3.69
C ASN A 354 23.42 -1.63 3.43
N GLY A 355 23.24 -0.74 2.45
CA GLY A 355 21.95 -0.15 2.12
C GLY A 355 21.48 0.93 3.11
N LEU A 356 22.36 1.44 3.95
CA LEU A 356 22.14 2.58 4.85
C LEU A 356 22.84 3.83 4.30
N LEU A 357 22.23 4.99 4.50
CA LEU A 357 22.84 6.30 4.28
C LEU A 357 23.26 6.87 5.63
N ILE A 358 24.56 7.06 5.85
CA ILE A 358 25.15 7.31 7.17
C ILE A 358 25.90 8.64 7.16
N PHE A 359 25.61 9.49 8.14
CA PHE A 359 26.49 10.59 8.52
C PHE A 359 27.37 10.16 9.68
N THR A 360 28.68 10.35 9.55
CA THR A 360 29.67 9.80 10.50
C THR A 360 30.01 10.73 11.67
N GLY A 361 29.49 11.96 11.67
CA GLY A 361 29.67 12.94 12.74
C GLY A 361 30.57 14.13 12.40
N HIS A 362 31.12 14.19 11.18
CA HIS A 362 31.87 15.34 10.67
C HIS A 362 31.36 15.69 9.27
N GLY A 363 31.21 16.98 8.99
CA GLY A 363 30.87 17.48 7.65
C GLY A 363 29.63 18.34 7.59
N ASP A 364 29.16 18.55 6.37
CA ASP A 364 27.98 19.37 6.06
C ASP A 364 26.74 18.52 5.72
N ASN A 365 25.57 19.17 5.71
CA ASN A 365 24.30 18.55 5.35
C ASN A 365 24.36 17.93 3.95
N LEU A 366 23.59 16.86 3.76
CA LEU A 366 23.31 16.28 2.45
C LEU A 366 21.90 16.68 2.01
N CYS A 367 21.73 17.10 0.77
CA CYS A 367 20.43 17.51 0.25
C CYS A 367 20.05 16.80 -1.04
N THR A 368 18.74 16.76 -1.32
CA THR A 368 18.23 16.17 -2.55
C THR A 368 18.60 17.04 -3.76
N VAL A 369 18.95 16.43 -4.88
CA VAL A 369 19.12 17.15 -6.17
C VAL A 369 17.78 17.73 -6.62
N LYS A 370 16.70 16.92 -6.50
CA LYS A 370 15.33 17.34 -6.81
C LYS A 370 14.80 18.23 -5.69
N LYS A 371 14.08 19.29 -6.08
CA LYS A 371 13.30 20.15 -5.16
C LYS A 371 11.89 19.59 -5.03
N TYR A 372 11.26 19.71 -3.87
CA TYR A 372 9.93 19.18 -3.56
C TYR A 372 8.99 20.27 -3.05
N GLY A 373 7.75 20.23 -3.53
CA GLY A 373 6.66 21.13 -3.13
C GLY A 373 5.86 20.52 -1.98
N ASP A 374 4.57 20.29 -2.18
CA ASP A 374 3.75 19.48 -1.26
C ASP A 374 4.15 18.01 -1.40
N PHE A 375 4.35 17.32 -0.28
CA PHE A 375 4.77 15.93 -0.27
C PHE A 375 4.36 15.22 1.02
N GLU A 376 4.34 13.90 0.96
CA GLU A 376 4.48 13.04 2.13
C GLU A 376 5.72 12.16 1.97
N MET A 377 6.42 11.89 3.07
CA MET A 377 7.62 11.07 3.07
C MET A 377 7.68 10.13 4.26
N TYR A 378 8.20 8.93 4.00
CA TYR A 378 8.63 7.98 5.02
C TYR A 378 10.15 7.97 5.11
N VAL A 379 10.67 7.88 6.33
CA VAL A 379 12.10 7.73 6.59
C VAL A 379 12.31 7.01 7.91
N ASP A 380 13.12 5.96 7.87
CA ASP A 380 13.64 5.35 9.09
C ASP A 380 14.98 5.98 9.44
N TRP A 381 15.16 6.31 10.70
CA TRP A 381 16.40 6.89 11.22
C TRP A 381 16.85 6.23 12.51
N LYS A 382 18.15 6.29 12.78
CA LYS A 382 18.76 5.76 14.00
C LYS A 382 19.96 6.61 14.40
N ILE A 383 20.02 6.98 15.68
CA ILE A 383 21.10 7.76 16.28
C ILE A 383 21.82 6.99 17.38
N THR A 384 23.01 7.46 17.75
CA THR A 384 23.75 7.03 18.94
C THR A 384 23.54 7.98 20.12
N GLU A 385 24.18 7.68 21.25
CA GLU A 385 24.19 8.55 22.43
C GLU A 385 24.64 9.96 22.06
N LYS A 386 24.00 10.95 22.71
CA LYS A 386 24.17 12.37 22.43
C LYS A 386 23.75 12.81 21.02
N GLY A 387 23.10 11.94 20.25
CA GLY A 387 22.69 12.21 18.88
C GLY A 387 21.88 13.50 18.75
N ASP A 388 22.12 14.22 17.66
CA ASP A 388 21.43 15.43 17.22
C ASP A 388 21.41 15.42 15.70
N ALA A 389 20.24 15.58 15.12
CA ALA A 389 20.04 15.67 13.69
C ALA A 389 18.66 16.27 13.41
N GLY A 390 18.28 16.28 12.14
CA GLY A 390 16.97 16.71 11.73
C GLY A 390 16.79 16.56 10.24
N ILE A 391 15.54 16.73 9.81
CA ILE A 391 15.18 16.76 8.40
C ILE A 391 14.68 18.17 8.08
N TYR A 392 15.34 18.82 7.14
CA TYR A 392 14.96 20.15 6.68
C TYR A 392 13.93 19.98 5.58
N LEU A 393 12.83 20.72 5.70
CA LEU A 393 11.74 20.69 4.73
C LEU A 393 11.84 21.96 3.89
N ARG A 394 11.96 21.79 2.57
CA ARG A 394 12.14 22.89 1.62
C ARG A 394 13.29 23.83 2.02
N GLY A 395 14.45 23.24 2.31
CA GLY A 395 15.67 23.96 2.69
C GLY A 395 15.58 24.75 3.99
N SER A 396 14.58 24.49 4.84
CA SER A 396 14.38 25.17 6.11
C SER A 396 14.40 24.20 7.30
N PRO A 397 15.16 24.49 8.37
CA PRO A 397 15.28 23.64 9.55
C PRO A 397 14.07 23.73 10.48
N GLN A 398 13.70 22.71 11.26
CA GLN A 398 14.01 21.27 11.19
C GLN A 398 12.86 20.49 11.82
N VAL A 399 12.52 19.33 11.25
CA VAL A 399 11.85 18.26 12.01
C VAL A 399 12.95 17.59 12.85
N GLN A 400 12.94 17.82 14.16
CA GLN A 400 14.03 17.46 15.06
C GLN A 400 14.20 15.96 15.24
N ILE A 401 15.46 15.51 15.30
CA ILE A 401 15.89 14.17 15.76
C ILE A 401 16.93 14.37 16.87
N TRP A 402 16.76 13.76 18.04
CA TRP A 402 17.79 13.87 19.09
C TRP A 402 17.68 12.80 20.17
N ASP A 403 18.76 12.66 20.94
CA ASP A 403 18.78 11.86 22.15
C ASP A 403 17.98 12.54 23.27
N THR A 404 16.82 11.95 23.61
CA THR A 404 15.89 12.48 24.62
C THR A 404 16.47 12.54 26.03
N ASN A 405 17.64 11.93 26.28
CA ASN A 405 18.34 12.05 27.56
C ASN A 405 19.10 13.38 27.71
N ARG A 406 19.27 14.15 26.62
CA ARG A 406 19.98 15.44 26.61
C ARG A 406 19.13 16.57 27.18
N ARG A 407 18.89 16.52 28.49
CA ARG A 407 18.05 17.50 29.20
C ARG A 407 18.63 18.91 29.18
N GLU A 408 19.93 19.05 29.00
CA GLU A 408 20.65 20.32 28.92
C GLU A 408 20.28 21.17 27.70
N VAL A 409 19.80 20.52 26.62
CA VAL A 409 19.29 21.21 25.42
C VAL A 409 17.77 21.11 25.27
N GLY A 410 17.08 20.59 26.29
CA GLY A 410 15.63 20.44 26.28
C GLY A 410 15.11 19.22 25.51
N ALA A 411 15.94 18.22 25.22
CA ALA A 411 15.58 17.07 24.38
C ALA A 411 14.55 16.11 24.99
N GLN A 412 14.25 16.24 26.29
CA GLN A 412 13.32 15.37 27.00
C GLN A 412 11.88 15.41 26.48
N VAL A 413 11.54 16.37 25.62
CA VAL A 413 10.20 16.47 25.02
C VAL A 413 10.00 15.51 23.85
N GLY A 414 11.06 14.90 23.31
CA GLY A 414 10.98 13.95 22.19
C GLY A 414 11.33 14.56 20.83
N SER A 415 11.46 13.70 19.82
CA SER A 415 11.73 14.08 18.42
C SER A 415 10.44 14.40 17.64
N GLY A 416 10.59 14.96 16.44
CA GLY A 416 9.48 15.22 15.50
C GLY A 416 8.84 16.61 15.60
N GLY A 417 9.26 17.45 16.54
CA GLY A 417 8.84 18.85 16.65
C GLY A 417 9.51 19.76 15.63
N LEU A 418 8.87 20.90 15.34
CA LEU A 418 9.38 21.97 14.47
C LEU A 418 10.17 22.99 15.30
N TYR A 419 11.31 22.57 15.83
CA TYR A 419 12.00 23.23 16.96
C TYR A 419 12.43 24.69 16.72
N ASN A 420 12.49 25.09 15.46
CA ASN A 420 12.85 26.45 15.05
C ASN A 420 11.66 27.39 14.88
N ASN A 421 10.42 26.94 15.09
CA ASN A 421 9.27 27.84 15.16
C ASN A 421 9.35 28.72 16.42
N LYS A 422 9.01 30.02 16.27
CA LYS A 422 8.94 30.97 17.39
C LYS A 422 7.51 31.33 17.78
N THR A 423 6.63 31.45 16.79
CA THR A 423 5.23 31.88 16.98
C THR A 423 4.30 30.67 17.01
N ASN A 424 4.53 29.72 16.12
CA ASN A 424 3.79 28.46 16.03
C ASN A 424 4.40 27.40 16.95
N GLU A 425 3.64 26.33 17.20
CA GLU A 425 4.10 25.23 18.05
C GLU A 425 5.44 24.66 17.56
N SER A 426 6.37 24.44 18.48
CA SER A 426 7.72 23.97 18.17
C SER A 426 8.00 22.60 18.77
N LYS A 427 7.30 22.23 19.84
CA LYS A 427 7.51 20.98 20.57
C LYS A 427 6.57 19.88 20.05
N PRO A 428 7.01 18.61 20.04
CA PRO A 428 6.10 17.51 19.79
C PRO A 428 5.08 17.38 20.94
N THR A 429 3.90 16.84 20.63
CA THR A 429 2.80 16.66 21.60
C THR A 429 3.06 15.52 22.59
N VAL A 430 3.93 14.57 22.25
CA VAL A 430 4.27 13.40 23.07
C VAL A 430 5.65 12.85 22.71
N VAL A 431 6.36 12.31 23.71
CA VAL A 431 7.60 11.54 23.49
C VAL A 431 7.23 10.19 22.89
N ALA A 432 7.52 10.00 21.60
CA ALA A 432 7.23 8.75 20.87
C ALA A 432 8.50 8.03 20.38
N ASP A 433 9.69 8.54 20.73
CA ASP A 433 10.99 7.97 20.37
C ASP A 433 11.16 6.53 20.88
N ASN A 434 11.73 5.68 20.04
CA ASN A 434 12.33 4.42 20.46
C ASN A 434 13.69 4.70 21.13
N ALA A 435 14.21 3.72 21.85
CA ALA A 435 15.48 3.86 22.55
C ALA A 435 16.65 4.17 21.59
N ILE A 436 17.70 4.81 22.12
CA ILE A 436 18.95 5.03 21.41
C ILE A 436 19.48 3.71 20.83
N LYS A 437 20.07 3.76 19.63
CA LYS A 437 20.50 2.59 18.83
C LYS A 437 19.34 1.73 18.31
N GLU A 438 18.08 2.08 18.53
CA GLU A 438 16.93 1.48 17.85
C GLU A 438 16.47 2.36 16.68
N TRP A 439 15.88 1.73 15.66
CA TRP A 439 15.30 2.47 14.54
C TRP A 439 14.03 3.17 14.98
N ASN A 440 13.85 4.38 14.45
CA ASN A 440 12.63 5.17 14.52
C ASN A 440 12.10 5.36 13.11
N ASN A 441 10.79 5.52 12.95
CA ASN A 441 10.16 5.86 11.69
C ASN A 441 9.50 7.23 11.79
N PHE A 442 9.79 8.11 10.83
CA PHE A 442 8.96 9.27 10.56
C PHE A 442 8.06 9.01 9.35
N HIS A 443 6.82 9.47 9.47
CA HIS A 443 5.95 9.81 8.36
C HIS A 443 5.66 11.31 8.43
N ILE A 444 6.23 12.08 7.49
CA ILE A 444 6.14 13.55 7.44
C ILE A 444 5.23 13.91 6.27
N ILE A 445 4.25 14.76 6.52
CA ILE A 445 3.35 15.33 5.51
C ILE A 445 3.56 16.84 5.52
N MET A 446 4.00 17.40 4.40
CA MET A 446 4.12 18.84 4.20
C MET A 446 3.18 19.29 3.08
N LYS A 447 2.24 20.17 3.42
CA LYS A 447 1.20 20.63 2.51
C LYS A 447 0.96 22.12 2.70
N GLY A 448 1.12 22.91 1.64
CA GLY A 448 1.21 24.35 1.75
C GLY A 448 2.35 24.76 2.68
N ASP A 449 2.02 25.49 3.76
CA ASP A 449 2.94 25.85 4.83
C ASP A 449 2.84 24.95 6.07
N ARG A 450 1.98 23.92 6.03
CA ARG A 450 1.66 23.07 7.17
C ARG A 450 2.43 21.77 7.16
N VAL A 451 2.85 21.33 8.34
CA VAL A 451 3.56 20.08 8.57
C VAL A 451 2.84 19.24 9.61
N THR A 452 2.67 17.97 9.29
CA THR A 452 2.23 16.91 10.21
C THR A 452 3.34 15.86 10.28
N VAL A 453 3.70 15.41 11.48
CA VAL A 453 4.73 14.39 11.71
C VAL A 453 4.13 13.28 12.56
N PHE A 454 4.21 12.05 12.07
CA PHE A 454 4.04 10.85 12.87
C PHE A 454 5.41 10.28 13.19
N LEU A 455 5.71 10.09 14.47
CA LEU A 455 6.88 9.39 14.96
C LEU A 455 6.44 8.03 15.48
N ASN A 456 6.98 6.97 14.90
CA ASN A 456 6.66 5.58 15.25
C ASN A 456 5.15 5.30 15.25
N GLY A 457 4.41 5.85 14.28
CA GLY A 457 2.96 5.70 14.16
C GLY A 457 2.13 6.60 15.09
N ILE A 458 2.76 7.40 15.94
CA ILE A 458 2.08 8.36 16.83
C ILE A 458 2.21 9.76 16.25
N LYS A 459 1.09 10.48 16.09
CA LYS A 459 1.08 11.85 15.60
C LYS A 459 1.66 12.80 16.66
N VAL A 460 2.86 13.32 16.42
CA VAL A 460 3.61 14.18 17.35
C VAL A 460 3.58 15.65 16.96
N THR A 461 3.35 15.95 15.68
CA THR A 461 3.13 17.31 15.16
C THR A 461 1.90 17.25 14.27
N ASP A 462 0.93 18.14 14.46
CA ASP A 462 -0.37 18.08 13.78
C ASP A 462 -0.69 19.40 13.09
N ASN A 463 -0.53 19.44 11.77
CA ASN A 463 -0.93 20.56 10.92
C ASN A 463 -0.39 21.94 11.39
N VAL A 464 0.90 21.97 11.76
CA VAL A 464 1.56 23.17 12.30
C VAL A 464 2.22 23.96 11.18
N VAL A 465 2.11 25.29 11.18
CA VAL A 465 2.84 26.15 10.21
C VAL A 465 4.34 25.97 10.41
N LEU A 466 5.06 25.68 9.35
CA LEU A 466 6.52 25.76 9.33
C LEU A 466 6.93 27.20 9.01
N GLU A 467 7.56 27.87 9.97
CA GLU A 467 8.05 29.23 9.77
C GLU A 467 9.34 29.25 8.95
N ASN A 468 9.52 30.26 8.10
CA ASN A 468 10.75 30.44 7.35
C ASN A 468 11.89 30.86 8.29
N TYR A 469 12.84 29.95 8.55
CA TYR A 469 13.96 30.18 9.47
C TYR A 469 14.86 31.34 9.06
N TRP A 470 15.07 31.47 7.75
CA TRP A 470 16.06 32.35 7.17
C TRP A 470 15.58 33.79 7.06
N ASP A 471 14.28 33.98 6.80
CA ASP A 471 13.63 35.29 6.84
C ASP A 471 12.19 35.13 7.32
N ARG A 472 11.93 35.56 8.55
CA ARG A 472 10.63 35.43 9.22
C ARG A 472 9.55 36.35 8.65
N ASN A 473 9.93 37.31 7.80
CA ASN A 473 9.00 38.26 7.18
C ASN A 473 8.34 37.70 5.92
N ILE A 474 8.80 36.55 5.42
CA ILE A 474 8.24 35.89 4.24
C ILE A 474 7.69 34.51 4.59
N PRO A 475 6.70 34.00 3.83
CA PRO A 475 6.24 32.62 3.96
C PRO A 475 7.38 31.61 3.74
N ILE A 476 7.14 30.37 4.16
CA ILE A 476 8.02 29.25 3.81
C ILE A 476 8.09 29.08 2.28
N PHE A 477 9.24 28.60 1.78
CA PHE A 477 9.41 28.36 0.34
C PHE A 477 8.35 27.38 -0.18
N VAL A 478 7.82 27.65 -1.37
CA VAL A 478 6.82 26.79 -2.02
C VAL A 478 7.43 25.46 -2.48
N LYS A 479 8.69 25.49 -2.92
CA LYS A 479 9.43 24.31 -3.39
C LYS A 479 10.94 24.48 -3.16
N GLU A 480 11.55 23.53 -2.48
CA GLU A 480 13.02 23.45 -2.32
C GLU A 480 13.46 22.01 -2.00
N GLN A 481 14.77 21.78 -1.95
CA GLN A 481 15.40 20.53 -1.54
C GLN A 481 15.01 20.10 -0.11
N ILE A 482 15.06 18.79 0.12
CA ILE A 482 15.02 18.20 1.47
C ILE A 482 16.47 17.99 1.90
N GLU A 483 16.78 18.28 3.16
CA GLU A 483 18.14 18.13 3.70
C GLU A 483 18.16 17.20 4.90
N LEU A 484 19.17 16.33 4.94
CA LEU A 484 19.51 15.53 6.11
C LEU A 484 20.61 16.28 6.86
N GLN A 485 20.32 16.64 8.11
CA GLN A 485 21.22 17.47 8.89
C GLN A 485 22.45 16.70 9.35
N ALA A 486 23.60 17.36 9.23
CA ALA A 486 24.89 16.98 9.81
C ALA A 486 25.12 17.80 11.09
N HIS A 487 24.87 17.22 12.26
CA HIS A 487 25.04 17.91 13.55
C HIS A 487 25.98 17.17 14.51
N GLY A 488 27.20 16.93 14.03
CA GLY A 488 28.35 16.48 14.85
C GLY A 488 28.27 15.06 15.41
N THR A 489 27.20 14.31 15.13
CA THR A 489 26.96 12.98 15.71
C THR A 489 26.48 11.98 14.67
N TYR A 490 26.67 10.68 14.96
CA TYR A 490 26.27 9.61 14.05
C TYR A 490 24.76 9.58 13.84
N VAL A 491 24.32 9.53 12.59
CA VAL A 491 22.94 9.21 12.22
C VAL A 491 22.92 8.32 10.98
N ALA A 492 22.08 7.29 11.00
CA ALA A 492 21.84 6.39 9.88
C ALA A 492 20.40 6.49 9.42
N TYR A 493 20.19 6.49 8.11
CA TYR A 493 18.88 6.51 7.46
C TYR A 493 18.67 5.29 6.56
N ARG A 494 17.43 4.80 6.51
CA ARG A 494 16.97 3.78 5.54
C ARG A 494 15.51 4.02 5.17
N ASN A 495 15.02 3.29 4.16
CA ASN A 495 13.61 3.32 3.76
C ASN A 495 13.09 4.74 3.49
N LEU A 496 13.88 5.54 2.76
CA LEU A 496 13.52 6.90 2.38
C LEU A 496 12.60 6.86 1.15
N TYR A 497 11.32 7.13 1.34
CA TYR A 497 10.33 7.17 0.28
C TYR A 497 9.60 8.50 0.30
N ILE A 498 9.35 9.08 -0.87
CA ILE A 498 8.60 10.34 -1.00
C ILE A 498 7.54 10.21 -2.06
N ARG A 499 6.39 10.81 -1.79
CA ARG A 499 5.32 11.02 -2.77
C ARG A 499 5.04 12.51 -2.82
N GLU A 500 5.26 13.15 -3.96
CA GLU A 500 4.74 14.50 -4.18
C GLU A 500 3.21 14.44 -4.10
N LEU A 501 2.65 15.27 -3.24
CA LEU A 501 1.21 15.38 -3.10
C LEU A 501 0.71 16.33 -4.18
N PRO A 502 -0.51 16.11 -4.68
CA PRO A 502 -1.23 17.14 -5.40
C PRO A 502 -1.29 18.37 -4.49
N SER A 503 -0.67 19.47 -4.92
CA SER A 503 -0.66 20.67 -4.10
C SER A 503 -2.11 21.10 -3.86
N GLU A 504 -2.57 21.26 -2.62
CA GLU A 504 -3.87 21.97 -2.45
C GLU A 504 -3.74 23.46 -2.83
N ASN A 505 -2.50 23.93 -2.91
CA ASN A 505 -2.13 25.17 -3.59
C ASN A 505 -1.84 24.92 -5.07
N LEU A 506 -2.81 24.40 -5.82
CA LEU A 506 -2.81 24.37 -7.29
C LEU A 506 -3.25 25.70 -7.89
N THR A 507 -2.92 26.80 -7.20
CA THR A 507 -2.62 28.01 -7.94
C THR A 507 -1.37 27.69 -8.78
N THR A 508 -1.53 27.33 -10.06
CA THR A 508 -0.94 28.27 -11.03
C THR A 508 -1.71 29.56 -10.84
N SER A 509 -1.29 30.30 -9.80
CA SER A 509 -1.70 31.67 -9.64
C SER A 509 -1.24 32.28 -10.93
N LEU A 510 -2.20 32.79 -11.69
CA LEU A 510 -1.91 33.68 -12.80
C LEU A 510 -0.74 34.55 -12.38
N SER A 511 0.29 34.62 -13.23
CA SER A 511 1.40 35.50 -12.92
C SER A 511 0.86 36.91 -12.72
N ALA A 512 1.59 37.77 -11.99
CA ALA A 512 1.16 39.16 -11.84
C ALA A 512 0.92 39.83 -13.21
N GLU A 513 1.68 39.42 -14.23
CA GLU A 513 1.49 39.81 -15.62
C GLU A 513 0.17 39.27 -16.21
N GLU A 514 -0.13 37.98 -16.07
CA GLU A 514 -1.38 37.39 -16.56
C GLU A 514 -2.62 38.00 -15.86
N LEU A 515 -2.53 38.30 -14.56
CA LEU A 515 -3.58 39.04 -13.84
C LEU A 515 -3.75 40.46 -14.39
N ASN A 516 -2.65 41.17 -14.62
CA ASN A 516 -2.68 42.53 -15.20
C ASN A 516 -3.20 42.55 -16.64
N GLU A 517 -2.98 41.47 -17.40
CA GLU A 517 -3.53 41.28 -18.73
C GLU A 517 -5.01 40.89 -18.73
N GLY A 518 -5.58 40.55 -17.57
CA GLY A 518 -7.00 40.19 -17.43
C GLY A 518 -7.30 38.72 -17.67
N PHE A 519 -6.34 37.82 -17.51
CA PHE A 519 -6.63 36.39 -17.43
C PHE A 519 -7.37 36.06 -16.14
N GLU A 520 -8.20 35.02 -16.20
CA GLU A 520 -8.78 34.31 -15.07
C GLU A 520 -8.48 32.81 -15.18
N SER A 521 -8.35 32.12 -14.06
CA SER A 521 -8.22 30.67 -14.05
C SER A 521 -9.59 30.00 -14.24
N LEU A 522 -9.69 29.05 -15.16
CA LEU A 522 -10.86 28.17 -15.31
C LEU A 522 -10.73 26.90 -14.49
N PHE A 523 -9.52 26.53 -14.08
CA PHE A 523 -9.28 25.34 -13.28
C PHE A 523 -8.07 25.56 -12.38
N ASP A 524 -8.30 25.56 -11.08
CA ASP A 524 -7.30 25.76 -10.03
C ASP A 524 -6.77 24.44 -9.47
N GLY A 525 -6.99 23.33 -10.18
CA GLY A 525 -6.55 22.01 -9.77
C GLY A 525 -7.31 21.38 -8.60
N SER A 526 -8.20 22.10 -7.92
CA SER A 526 -8.87 21.61 -6.72
C SER A 526 -10.23 20.98 -7.00
N ASN A 527 -11.02 21.59 -7.90
CA ASN A 527 -12.39 21.19 -8.17
C ASN A 527 -12.84 21.58 -9.60
N LEU A 528 -14.08 21.21 -9.94
CA LEU A 528 -14.73 21.53 -11.22
C LEU A 528 -15.87 22.55 -11.03
N ASP A 529 -15.74 23.52 -10.13
CA ASP A 529 -16.83 24.45 -9.79
C ASP A 529 -17.15 25.39 -10.96
N LYS A 530 -16.13 25.79 -11.74
CA LYS A 530 -16.29 26.55 -12.98
C LYS A 530 -16.72 25.71 -14.18
N TRP A 531 -17.05 24.44 -13.98
CA TRP A 531 -17.39 23.50 -15.03
C TRP A 531 -18.74 22.82 -14.79
N VAL A 532 -19.43 22.50 -15.88
CA VAL A 532 -20.71 21.78 -15.95
C VAL A 532 -20.58 20.63 -16.97
N GLY A 533 -21.61 19.78 -17.08
CA GLY A 533 -21.56 18.58 -17.94
C GLY A 533 -21.05 17.35 -17.20
N SER A 534 -20.31 16.47 -17.88
CA SER A 534 -19.96 15.14 -17.37
C SER A 534 -18.77 15.14 -16.39
N LYS A 535 -19.09 15.31 -15.09
CA LYS A 535 -18.11 15.19 -13.98
C LYS A 535 -17.79 13.74 -13.57
N THR A 536 -18.38 12.76 -14.26
CA THR A 536 -18.04 11.33 -14.10
C THR A 536 -17.05 10.87 -15.16
N SER A 537 -17.14 11.45 -16.36
CA SER A 537 -16.18 11.26 -17.46
C SER A 537 -14.92 12.11 -17.27
N TYR A 538 -15.02 13.26 -16.60
CA TYR A 538 -13.89 14.13 -16.28
C TYR A 538 -13.77 14.26 -14.77
N ILE A 539 -12.67 13.79 -14.21
CA ILE A 539 -12.41 13.79 -12.77
C ILE A 539 -11.23 14.69 -12.44
N VAL A 540 -11.28 15.35 -11.28
CA VAL A 540 -10.11 16.03 -10.74
C VAL A 540 -9.19 14.98 -10.13
N LYS A 541 -7.96 14.93 -10.63
CA LYS A 541 -6.95 14.00 -10.15
C LYS A 541 -5.58 14.66 -10.25
N ASP A 542 -4.90 14.72 -9.12
CA ASP A 542 -3.53 15.21 -9.00
C ASP A 542 -3.33 16.62 -9.58
N GLY A 543 -4.34 17.49 -9.41
CA GLY A 543 -4.33 18.86 -9.94
C GLY A 543 -4.52 19.00 -11.44
N THR A 544 -5.01 17.94 -12.06
CA THR A 544 -5.38 17.90 -13.46
C THR A 544 -6.86 17.53 -13.59
N ILE A 545 -7.47 17.94 -14.68
CA ILE A 545 -8.71 17.31 -15.16
C ILE A 545 -8.29 16.10 -15.99
N GLU A 546 -8.64 14.89 -15.56
CA GLU A 546 -8.33 13.64 -16.27
C GLU A 546 -9.63 13.01 -16.80
N VAL A 547 -9.60 12.57 -18.07
CA VAL A 547 -10.69 11.77 -18.63
C VAL A 547 -10.66 10.37 -18.00
N ASN A 548 -11.77 9.97 -17.37
CA ASN A 548 -11.97 8.66 -16.76
C ASN A 548 -12.65 7.69 -17.75
N PRO A 549 -11.91 6.74 -18.35
CA PRO A 549 -12.46 5.78 -19.32
C PRO A 549 -13.47 4.80 -18.71
N THR A 550 -13.50 4.65 -17.38
CA THR A 550 -14.36 3.69 -16.67
C THR A 550 -15.63 4.31 -16.08
N GLY A 551 -15.74 5.64 -16.04
CA GLY A 551 -16.84 6.40 -15.43
C GLY A 551 -17.98 6.79 -16.39
N GLY A 552 -18.08 6.09 -17.54
CA GLY A 552 -18.87 6.50 -18.69
C GLY A 552 -18.01 7.27 -19.69
N SER A 553 -17.36 6.57 -20.62
CA SER A 553 -16.60 7.19 -21.70
C SER A 553 -17.56 7.89 -22.68
N GLY A 554 -17.27 9.13 -23.08
CA GLY A 554 -18.01 9.85 -24.13
C GLY A 554 -18.81 11.10 -23.71
N GLY A 555 -18.81 11.49 -22.43
CA GLY A 555 -19.45 12.75 -21.98
C GLY A 555 -18.57 13.96 -22.24
N ASN A 556 -19.16 15.16 -22.32
CA ASN A 556 -18.44 16.43 -22.50
C ASN A 556 -18.43 17.24 -21.20
N LEU A 557 -17.33 17.94 -20.94
CA LEU A 557 -17.20 18.89 -19.84
C LEU A 557 -17.14 20.30 -20.42
N TYR A 558 -17.95 21.22 -19.90
CA TYR A 558 -18.06 22.60 -20.39
C TYR A 558 -17.78 23.60 -19.28
N THR A 559 -17.28 24.78 -19.60
CA THR A 559 -17.28 25.91 -18.67
C THR A 559 -18.71 26.25 -18.28
N ALA A 560 -18.93 26.70 -17.04
CA ALA A 560 -20.23 27.21 -16.62
C ALA A 560 -20.59 28.49 -17.38
N ASP A 561 -19.60 29.35 -17.63
CA ASP A 561 -19.77 30.61 -18.36
C ASP A 561 -19.63 30.42 -19.88
N GLU A 562 -20.23 31.35 -20.62
CA GLU A 562 -20.04 31.50 -22.06
C GLU A 562 -18.99 32.58 -22.40
N PHE A 563 -18.33 32.39 -23.55
CA PHE A 563 -17.28 33.25 -24.09
C PHE A 563 -17.56 33.58 -25.57
N ALA A 564 -17.31 34.83 -25.96
CA ALA A 564 -17.37 35.29 -27.36
C ALA A 564 -15.96 35.31 -27.96
N ASP A 565 -15.23 36.38 -27.70
CA ASP A 565 -13.83 36.56 -28.08
C ASP A 565 -12.94 36.33 -26.85
N PHE A 566 -11.94 35.46 -26.99
CA PHE A 566 -11.10 35.06 -25.88
C PHE A 566 -9.72 34.57 -26.32
N GLU A 567 -8.79 34.63 -25.38
CA GLU A 567 -7.51 33.92 -25.43
C GLU A 567 -7.53 32.85 -24.34
N LEU A 568 -7.46 31.58 -24.72
CA LEU A 568 -7.39 30.43 -23.83
C LEU A 568 -5.96 29.88 -23.85
N LYS A 569 -5.38 29.67 -22.67
CA LYS A 569 -4.10 28.99 -22.47
C LYS A 569 -4.33 27.77 -21.60
N PHE A 570 -3.78 26.64 -22.00
CA PHE A 570 -3.85 25.42 -21.20
C PHE A 570 -2.72 24.45 -21.56
N GLU A 571 -2.50 23.48 -20.69
CA GLU A 571 -1.62 22.36 -20.96
C GLU A 571 -2.42 21.07 -21.05
N PHE A 572 -2.02 20.20 -21.98
CA PHE A 572 -2.62 18.87 -22.12
C PHE A 572 -1.56 17.78 -22.29
N GLN A 573 -1.89 16.56 -21.86
CA GLN A 573 -1.04 15.38 -22.01
C GLN A 573 -1.87 14.24 -22.64
N LEU A 574 -1.30 13.64 -23.69
CA LEU A 574 -1.92 12.55 -24.44
C LEU A 574 -1.35 11.18 -24.01
N THR A 575 -2.19 10.16 -23.99
CA THR A 575 -1.76 8.76 -24.05
C THR A 575 -1.71 8.25 -25.51
N PRO A 576 -1.02 7.15 -25.81
CA PRO A 576 -0.97 6.58 -27.16
C PRO A 576 -2.37 6.36 -27.75
N GLY A 577 -2.62 6.95 -28.92
CA GLY A 577 -3.89 6.88 -29.63
C GLY A 577 -5.02 7.71 -29.03
N ALA A 578 -4.74 8.61 -28.08
CA ALA A 578 -5.79 9.39 -27.43
C ALA A 578 -6.48 10.38 -28.35
N ASN A 579 -7.80 10.48 -28.22
CA ASN A 579 -8.66 11.44 -28.89
C ASN A 579 -9.52 12.26 -27.89
N ASN A 580 -9.60 13.56 -28.11
CA ASN A 580 -10.47 14.51 -27.43
C ASN A 580 -10.70 15.73 -28.34
N GLY A 581 -11.63 16.61 -27.97
CA GLY A 581 -11.82 17.89 -28.64
C GLY A 581 -11.77 19.06 -27.66
N LEU A 582 -11.35 20.22 -28.15
CA LEU A 582 -11.60 21.50 -27.50
C LEU A 582 -12.79 22.17 -28.18
N GLY A 583 -13.95 22.13 -27.53
CA GLY A 583 -15.12 22.88 -27.93
C GLY A 583 -14.91 24.38 -27.71
N ILE A 584 -15.17 25.20 -28.73
CA ILE A 584 -15.21 26.66 -28.65
C ILE A 584 -16.59 27.15 -29.08
N ARG A 585 -17.16 28.10 -28.34
CA ARG A 585 -18.53 28.62 -28.53
C ARG A 585 -19.57 27.49 -28.65
N ALA A 586 -19.39 26.44 -27.85
CA ALA A 586 -20.22 25.24 -27.89
C ALA A 586 -21.49 25.41 -27.02
N PRO A 587 -22.67 24.97 -27.48
CA PRO A 587 -23.83 24.84 -26.62
C PRO A 587 -23.68 23.63 -25.68
N LEU A 588 -24.45 23.59 -24.59
CA LEU A 588 -24.46 22.45 -23.65
C LEU A 588 -25.12 21.19 -24.19
N THR A 589 -25.85 21.29 -25.30
CA THR A 589 -26.63 20.19 -25.89
C THR A 589 -26.40 20.10 -27.39
N GLY A 590 -26.47 18.88 -27.92
CA GLY A 590 -26.16 18.60 -29.32
C GLY A 590 -24.72 18.16 -29.51
N ASP A 591 -24.36 17.81 -30.74
CA ASP A 591 -23.00 17.42 -31.07
C ASP A 591 -22.10 18.66 -31.15
N ALA A 592 -21.29 18.87 -30.12
CA ALA A 592 -20.45 20.06 -29.98
C ALA A 592 -19.45 20.26 -31.13
N ALA A 593 -19.11 19.21 -31.88
CA ALA A 593 -18.28 19.33 -33.08
C ALA A 593 -18.97 20.09 -34.23
N TYR A 594 -20.32 20.05 -34.29
CA TYR A 594 -21.11 20.64 -35.37
C TYR A 594 -21.98 21.83 -34.93
N VAL A 595 -22.67 21.70 -33.78
CA VAL A 595 -23.50 22.79 -33.23
C VAL A 595 -22.71 23.80 -32.40
N GLY A 596 -21.46 23.46 -32.06
CA GLY A 596 -20.41 24.38 -31.65
C GLY A 596 -19.30 24.43 -32.70
N MET A 597 -18.06 24.52 -32.26
CA MET A 597 -16.88 24.28 -33.09
C MET A 597 -15.89 23.45 -32.28
N GLU A 598 -15.25 22.48 -32.90
CA GLU A 598 -14.21 21.66 -32.25
C GLU A 598 -12.84 21.98 -32.83
N LEU A 599 -11.89 22.24 -31.94
CA LEU A 599 -10.46 22.18 -32.24
C LEU A 599 -9.94 20.81 -31.80
N GLN A 600 -9.36 20.07 -32.74
CA GLN A 600 -9.00 18.68 -32.49
C GLN A 600 -7.88 18.53 -31.44
N ILE A 601 -8.01 17.61 -30.48
CA ILE A 601 -6.95 17.19 -29.55
C ILE A 601 -6.65 15.69 -29.75
N LEU A 602 -5.58 15.37 -30.48
CA LEU A 602 -5.38 14.02 -31.02
C LEU A 602 -3.91 13.61 -31.03
N ASP A 603 -3.63 12.36 -30.67
CA ASP A 603 -2.35 11.72 -30.94
C ASP A 603 -2.22 11.38 -32.44
N ASN A 604 -1.95 12.40 -33.25
CA ASN A 604 -1.97 12.33 -34.71
C ASN A 604 -1.00 11.30 -35.32
N GLU A 605 0.03 10.88 -34.59
CA GLU A 605 1.02 9.92 -35.07
C GLU A 605 0.64 8.46 -34.75
N ALA A 606 -0.45 8.25 -34.02
CA ALA A 606 -0.94 6.91 -33.73
C ALA A 606 -1.36 6.18 -35.03
N PRO A 607 -0.99 4.89 -35.20
CA PRO A 607 -1.30 4.14 -36.42
C PRO A 607 -2.79 4.12 -36.81
N VAL A 608 -3.69 4.23 -35.83
CA VAL A 608 -5.15 4.26 -36.04
C VAL A 608 -5.61 5.48 -36.83
N TYR A 609 -4.83 6.58 -36.84
CA TYR A 609 -5.16 7.85 -37.51
C TYR A 609 -4.36 8.08 -38.79
N ALA A 610 -3.71 7.06 -39.33
CA ALA A 610 -2.86 7.16 -40.52
C ALA A 610 -3.59 7.61 -41.81
N LYS A 611 -4.93 7.56 -41.84
CA LYS A 611 -5.77 7.84 -43.02
C LYS A 611 -6.84 8.91 -42.79
N LEU A 612 -6.62 9.81 -41.83
CA LEU A 612 -7.54 10.92 -41.62
C LEU A 612 -7.38 11.99 -42.70
N ASN A 613 -8.45 12.74 -42.96
CA ASN A 613 -8.39 13.93 -43.79
C ASN A 613 -7.62 15.06 -43.06
N PRO A 614 -6.98 15.99 -43.79
CA PRO A 614 -6.17 17.04 -43.18
C PRO A 614 -6.87 17.85 -42.08
N TYR A 615 -8.18 18.10 -42.21
CA TYR A 615 -8.99 18.87 -41.26
C TYR A 615 -9.39 18.09 -39.99
N GLN A 616 -8.98 16.82 -39.85
CA GLN A 616 -9.31 15.97 -38.70
C GLN A 616 -8.13 15.75 -37.75
N TYR A 617 -6.95 16.27 -38.08
CA TYR A 617 -5.75 16.17 -37.25
C TYR A 617 -5.71 17.30 -36.21
N HIS A 618 -5.00 17.07 -35.10
CA HIS A 618 -4.82 18.00 -33.97
C HIS A 618 -4.61 19.45 -34.39
N GLY A 619 -5.27 20.35 -33.68
CA GLY A 619 -5.24 21.79 -33.89
C GLY A 619 -6.14 22.29 -35.02
N SER A 620 -6.69 21.41 -35.86
CA SER A 620 -7.62 21.79 -36.93
C SER A 620 -8.95 22.24 -36.35
N VAL A 621 -9.62 23.19 -37.01
CA VAL A 621 -11.07 23.38 -36.84
C VAL A 621 -11.73 22.21 -37.56
N TYR A 622 -12.28 21.28 -36.79
CA TYR A 622 -12.74 19.98 -37.30
C TYR A 622 -13.74 20.17 -38.46
N GLY A 623 -13.44 19.58 -39.61
CA GLY A 623 -14.29 19.66 -40.81
C GLY A 623 -14.20 20.97 -41.60
N VAL A 624 -13.46 21.98 -41.11
CA VAL A 624 -13.47 23.34 -41.70
C VAL A 624 -12.08 23.81 -42.10
N ILE A 625 -11.13 23.89 -41.16
CA ILE A 625 -9.78 24.46 -41.41
C ILE A 625 -8.71 23.47 -40.97
N PRO A 626 -7.87 22.95 -41.89
CA PRO A 626 -6.76 22.08 -41.52
C PRO A 626 -5.63 22.86 -40.82
N ALA A 627 -5.11 22.30 -39.74
CA ALA A 627 -3.89 22.77 -39.09
C ALA A 627 -2.62 22.14 -39.70
N LYS A 628 -1.49 22.82 -39.50
CA LYS A 628 -0.16 22.26 -39.78
C LYS A 628 0.13 21.14 -38.79
N ARG A 629 0.53 19.98 -39.32
CA ARG A 629 1.02 18.86 -38.51
C ARG A 629 2.43 19.13 -37.95
N GLY A 630 2.74 18.47 -36.84
CA GLY A 630 4.01 18.55 -36.13
C GLY A 630 3.89 19.24 -34.77
N TYR A 631 5.02 19.40 -34.08
CA TYR A 631 5.17 20.14 -32.82
C TYR A 631 4.51 19.54 -31.57
N LEU A 632 3.68 18.50 -31.70
CA LEU A 632 3.28 17.67 -30.57
C LEU A 632 4.52 17.03 -29.93
N LYS A 633 4.59 17.09 -28.61
CA LYS A 633 5.56 16.31 -27.84
C LYS A 633 5.13 14.84 -27.80
N PRO A 634 6.06 13.90 -27.54
CA PRO A 634 5.73 12.50 -27.35
C PRO A 634 4.63 12.28 -26.31
N THR A 635 3.82 11.22 -26.49
CA THR A 635 2.77 10.85 -25.53
C THR A 635 3.36 10.66 -24.13
N GLY A 636 2.68 11.17 -23.11
CA GLY A 636 3.19 11.24 -21.74
C GLY A 636 3.92 12.55 -21.41
N GLU A 637 4.24 13.40 -22.39
CA GLU A 637 4.74 14.76 -22.14
C GLU A 637 3.61 15.80 -22.21
N TRP A 638 3.79 16.92 -21.51
CA TRP A 638 2.85 18.04 -21.48
C TRP A 638 3.06 18.97 -22.66
N ASN A 639 2.02 19.16 -23.47
CA ASN A 639 1.95 20.15 -24.52
C ASN A 639 1.32 21.43 -23.97
N GLU A 640 1.84 22.58 -24.40
CA GLU A 640 1.24 23.90 -24.14
C GLU A 640 0.47 24.34 -25.38
N GLU A 641 -0.79 24.75 -25.20
CA GLU A 641 -1.62 25.27 -26.28
C GLU A 641 -2.20 26.64 -25.92
N THR A 642 -2.15 27.56 -26.88
CA THR A 642 -2.85 28.84 -26.82
C THR A 642 -3.81 28.94 -28.00
N VAL A 643 -5.08 29.19 -27.69
CA VAL A 643 -6.15 29.39 -28.66
C VAL A 643 -6.66 30.82 -28.54
N LEU A 644 -6.56 31.56 -29.65
CA LEU A 644 -7.11 32.90 -29.77
C LEU A 644 -8.32 32.84 -30.70
N VAL A 645 -9.48 33.22 -30.17
CA VAL A 645 -10.73 33.35 -30.92
C VAL A 645 -11.14 34.82 -30.90
N LYS A 646 -11.21 35.46 -32.07
CA LYS A 646 -11.57 36.88 -32.21
C LYS A 646 -12.43 37.11 -33.44
N GLY A 647 -13.73 37.40 -33.24
CA GLY A 647 -14.71 37.42 -34.33
C GLY A 647 -14.74 36.06 -35.03
N ASP A 648 -14.47 36.05 -36.33
CA ASP A 648 -14.39 34.83 -37.15
C ASP A 648 -12.96 34.27 -37.25
N GLN A 649 -11.97 34.94 -36.64
CA GLN A 649 -10.58 34.47 -36.66
C GLN A 649 -10.30 33.49 -35.53
N VAL A 650 -9.71 32.35 -35.89
CA VAL A 650 -9.22 31.34 -34.96
C VAL A 650 -7.72 31.16 -35.20
N LYS A 651 -6.94 31.21 -34.13
CA LYS A 651 -5.51 30.94 -34.16
C LYS A 651 -5.14 29.95 -33.06
N VAL A 652 -4.39 28.90 -33.43
CA VAL A 652 -3.90 27.86 -32.53
C VAL A 652 -2.37 27.89 -32.53
N ILE A 653 -1.79 27.98 -31.35
CA ILE A 653 -0.35 27.95 -31.10
C ILE A 653 -0.06 26.74 -30.22
N LEU A 654 0.73 25.81 -30.73
CA LEU A 654 1.14 24.58 -30.03
C LEU A 654 2.63 24.63 -29.74
N ASN A 655 3.02 24.51 -28.47
CA ASN A 655 4.42 24.53 -28.02
C ASN A 655 5.23 25.68 -28.65
N GLY A 656 4.62 26.88 -28.67
CA GLY A 656 5.21 28.10 -29.24
C GLY A 656 5.11 28.26 -30.77
N GLN A 657 4.53 27.28 -31.49
CA GLN A 657 4.44 27.30 -32.95
C GLN A 657 3.00 27.53 -33.43
N VAL A 658 2.80 28.48 -34.35
CA VAL A 658 1.50 28.74 -34.95
C VAL A 658 1.16 27.61 -35.93
N ILE A 659 0.21 26.75 -35.54
CA ILE A 659 -0.22 25.61 -36.36
C ILE A 659 -1.51 25.89 -37.13
N LEU A 660 -2.34 26.82 -36.66
CA LEU A 660 -3.52 27.30 -37.37
C LEU A 660 -3.66 28.81 -37.18
N ASN A 661 -4.02 29.51 -38.25
CA ASN A 661 -4.40 30.94 -38.23
C ASN A 661 -5.34 31.18 -39.41
N GLY A 662 -6.65 31.13 -39.18
CA GLY A 662 -7.64 31.06 -40.24
C GLY A 662 -8.99 31.67 -39.86
N ASN A 663 -9.64 32.27 -40.85
CA ASN A 663 -10.98 32.84 -40.72
C ASN A 663 -12.02 31.76 -41.07
N ILE A 664 -12.88 31.41 -40.11
CA ILE A 664 -13.88 30.35 -40.25
C ILE A 664 -14.97 30.69 -41.27
N LYS A 665 -15.27 31.98 -41.47
CA LYS A 665 -16.25 32.44 -42.46
C LYS A 665 -15.70 32.34 -43.87
N ASP A 666 -14.44 32.75 -44.06
CA ASP A 666 -13.78 32.64 -45.36
C ASP A 666 -13.60 31.16 -45.75
N ALA A 667 -13.27 30.31 -44.78
CA ALA A 667 -13.09 28.88 -44.99
C ALA A 667 -14.40 28.10 -45.25
N SER A 668 -15.56 28.71 -45.03
CA SER A 668 -16.88 28.07 -45.19
C SER A 668 -17.78 28.74 -46.24
N VAL A 669 -17.28 29.75 -46.96
CA VAL A 669 -18.06 30.53 -47.93
C VAL A 669 -18.68 29.67 -49.03
N ASP A 670 -17.98 28.63 -49.47
CA ASP A 670 -18.40 27.68 -50.51
C ASP A 670 -18.80 26.30 -49.92
N GLY A 671 -19.12 26.26 -48.63
CA GLY A 671 -19.31 25.04 -47.85
C GLY A 671 -18.04 24.61 -47.10
N THR A 672 -18.20 23.72 -46.12
CA THR A 672 -17.09 23.22 -45.29
C THR A 672 -16.28 22.13 -46.00
N ALA A 673 -15.05 21.91 -45.55
CA ALA A 673 -14.13 20.93 -46.13
C ALA A 673 -14.60 19.48 -46.00
N ASP A 674 -15.48 19.18 -45.03
CA ASP A 674 -16.12 17.88 -44.86
C ASP A 674 -17.49 17.75 -45.58
N HIS A 675 -17.94 18.82 -46.24
CA HIS A 675 -19.23 18.91 -46.93
C HIS A 675 -20.45 18.65 -46.04
N ARG A 676 -20.33 18.92 -44.73
CA ARG A 676 -21.43 18.84 -43.76
C ARG A 676 -21.90 20.23 -43.33
N ASP A 677 -23.09 20.29 -42.74
CA ASP A 677 -23.55 21.53 -42.12
C ASP A 677 -22.91 21.70 -40.74
N HIS A 678 -22.34 22.88 -40.50
CA HIS A 678 -21.71 23.27 -39.23
C HIS A 678 -22.42 24.52 -38.70
N PRO A 679 -23.64 24.38 -38.15
CA PRO A 679 -24.42 25.52 -37.69
C PRO A 679 -23.71 26.34 -36.61
N GLY A 680 -22.83 25.71 -35.81
CA GLY A 680 -22.07 26.37 -34.76
C GLY A 680 -21.05 27.40 -35.24
N LEU A 681 -20.69 27.42 -36.54
CA LEU A 681 -19.87 28.49 -37.13
C LEU A 681 -20.52 29.88 -37.02
N LYS A 682 -21.84 29.93 -36.80
CA LYS A 682 -22.60 31.17 -36.63
C LYS A 682 -22.74 31.59 -35.17
N ASN A 683 -22.29 30.79 -34.21
CA ASN A 683 -22.45 31.09 -32.79
C ASN A 683 -21.59 32.30 -32.39
N PRO A 684 -22.19 33.38 -31.86
CA PRO A 684 -21.44 34.54 -31.40
C PRO A 684 -20.81 34.31 -30.01
N THR A 685 -21.39 33.42 -29.21
CA THR A 685 -20.95 33.01 -27.88
C THR A 685 -21.20 31.52 -27.68
N GLY A 686 -20.56 30.96 -26.66
CA GLY A 686 -20.90 29.65 -26.10
C GLY A 686 -19.83 29.19 -25.12
N HIS A 687 -19.93 27.96 -24.66
CA HIS A 687 -18.99 27.41 -23.69
C HIS A 687 -17.67 27.01 -24.33
N ILE A 688 -16.62 27.02 -23.52
CA ILE A 688 -15.39 26.29 -23.80
C ILE A 688 -15.57 24.89 -23.21
N GLY A 689 -15.16 23.83 -23.90
CA GLY A 689 -15.34 22.48 -23.37
C GLY A 689 -14.30 21.48 -23.82
N PHE A 690 -14.18 20.40 -23.07
CA PHE A 690 -13.45 19.21 -23.48
C PHE A 690 -14.44 18.13 -23.92
N LEU A 691 -14.23 17.61 -25.13
CA LEU A 691 -15.15 16.74 -25.85
C LEU A 691 -14.59 15.31 -25.83
N GLY A 692 -15.01 14.51 -24.86
CA GLY A 692 -14.35 13.26 -24.53
C GLY A 692 -14.65 12.14 -25.50
N HIS A 693 -13.62 11.49 -26.05
CA HIS A 693 -13.78 10.27 -26.89
C HIS A 693 -13.44 8.96 -26.16
N GLY A 694 -13.31 9.01 -24.83
CA GLY A 694 -13.10 7.84 -23.98
C GLY A 694 -11.64 7.46 -23.74
N ASP A 695 -10.70 8.16 -24.37
CA ASP A 695 -9.27 8.00 -24.11
C ASP A 695 -8.82 8.90 -22.96
N VAL A 696 -7.76 8.47 -22.26
CA VAL A 696 -7.18 9.25 -21.17
C VAL A 696 -6.45 10.46 -21.75
N VAL A 697 -7.02 11.64 -21.51
CA VAL A 697 -6.37 12.93 -21.72
C VAL A 697 -6.37 13.70 -20.41
N ARG A 698 -5.28 14.39 -20.13
CA ARG A 698 -5.12 15.21 -18.92
C ARG A 698 -5.00 16.67 -19.29
N PHE A 699 -5.61 17.54 -18.50
CA PHE A 699 -5.57 19.00 -18.70
C PHE A 699 -5.18 19.69 -17.40
N LYS A 700 -4.38 20.76 -17.49
CA LYS A 700 -4.04 21.63 -16.34
C LYS A 700 -3.72 23.06 -16.81
N ASN A 701 -3.53 23.96 -15.84
CA ASN A 701 -3.14 25.35 -16.08
C ASN A 701 -4.09 26.08 -17.05
N ILE A 702 -5.39 25.79 -16.94
CA ILE A 702 -6.43 26.28 -17.86
C ILE A 702 -6.84 27.68 -17.43
N ARG A 703 -6.57 28.65 -18.30
CA ARG A 703 -6.80 30.07 -18.03
C ARG A 703 -7.28 30.80 -19.27
N VAL A 704 -8.20 31.72 -19.08
CA VAL A 704 -8.88 32.42 -20.17
C VAL A 704 -8.83 33.92 -19.92
N LYS A 705 -8.65 34.69 -20.99
CA LYS A 705 -8.80 36.15 -21.01
C LYS A 705 -9.89 36.50 -21.99
N ARG A 706 -10.91 37.24 -21.54
CA ARG A 706 -11.93 37.81 -22.45
C ARG A 706 -11.29 38.93 -23.26
N ILE A 707 -11.55 38.96 -24.55
CA ILE A 707 -11.04 40.01 -25.44
C ILE A 707 -12.22 40.93 -25.75
N ASP A 708 -12.37 41.99 -24.95
CA ASP A 708 -13.41 42.97 -25.21
C ASP A 708 -13.16 43.65 -26.57
N VAL A 709 -14.17 43.62 -27.43
CA VAL A 709 -14.25 44.57 -28.54
C VAL A 709 -14.44 45.93 -27.90
N ALA A 710 -13.39 46.75 -27.92
CA ALA A 710 -13.40 48.10 -27.38
C ALA A 710 -14.75 48.76 -27.66
N LYS A 711 -15.48 49.16 -26.60
CA LYS A 711 -16.68 49.99 -26.71
C LYS A 711 -16.32 51.13 -27.66
N LYS A 712 -16.93 51.15 -28.86
CA LYS A 712 -16.91 52.33 -29.72
C LYS A 712 -17.33 53.49 -28.82
N LYS A 713 -16.39 54.39 -28.53
CA LYS A 713 -16.70 55.67 -27.89
C LYS A 713 -17.79 56.31 -28.76
N LYS A 714 -19.00 56.42 -28.22
CA LYS A 714 -20.06 57.25 -28.81
C LYS A 714 -19.67 58.70 -28.68
#